data_AF-A0A2N2JHZ8-F1
#
_entry.id   AF-A0A2N2JHZ8-F1
#
_cell.length_a   1.000
_cell.length_b   1.000
_cell.length_c   1.000
_cell.angle_alpha   90.00
_cell.angle_beta   90.00
_cell.angle_gamma   90.00
#
_symmetry.space_group_name_H-M   'P 1'
#
loop_
_entity.id
_entity.type
_entity.pdbx_description
1 polymer ?
#
loop_
_entity_poly.entity_id
_entity_poly.type
_entity_poly.pdbx_seq_one_letter_code
_entity_poly.pdbx_strand_id
1 'polypeptide(L)'
;MAVAVAPLSLDGITDARYQVTVTNAAGGAGETVWEKILESTRYGDGAGSLAYVGTCDADATGGVNTVIVELLALYAGDGEVGTSTYRNPGRLSLDVVCLADADASVTFDLTIARQAQQGFFDVAVELDDVFCAAKLDCVDDTGTGDLELLHNPDTSARDLTAVVGFACTGGVTGDTYLYMDDPVITCTRDATSVDIVVDASALGNVDLDADPNANPGGYLFAAGVYRGDEDLYGKSYWNLSLGLDDATFSALGTCVLRGRATASSTAFPQESGGFPIPAGEVYPVIDWAVTLSDAAGRVCTTHEVNQPDSDVATTYVGYLPAANEFTWGQPVYLDHRYHRGGEVLSALPAAGPTFPTSGLMLYVDAAVDSTGRSLDPTGDVPDVMTAAYVDTAPKYWTSDPTGAHGGATGRLLWNADARWEAPSYTVCGWFYKRVDARQGLWSQYDPTNKKKFNWMADPNGEYHNNMIASGGLDYDGGPWFGLNTWHFHALRYTDQGELTISVDGQPWAVVTDYPAGQGTAALSVSLLGRNDDYAAERFDGHVAQAWYYDRALTDGELAAMYQSTKARYGVDRAFITATGPFPPATYPSTGLMLHVDAAIDSSATSLDPTGDVPDTMNATFRGHGPQYWESRPSAGSGIIRWNADARWAGPSYTVAGWFYKRSDGRMGMWSQFTPTPGQKFNWMADPNREYHNNMASAPGVNYDGGPWYTLNAWHFHALTYQSGGQLKISVDGNANAVVVASYSTANSTSYTSVALLGRNDDYAAERYDGDVAQAWYYDRVLTDQELIDLYQSTKARYGVDRVYSPAAP
;
A
#
# COMPACT_ATOMS: atom_id res chain seq x y z
N MET A 1 20.31 -8.52 -47.71
CA MET A 1 18.96 -8.58 -48.27
C MET A 1 18.24 -7.35 -47.77
N ALA A 2 17.97 -6.36 -48.62
CA ALA A 2 17.27 -5.15 -48.21
C ALA A 2 15.77 -5.42 -48.39
N VAL A 3 15.05 -5.55 -47.28
CA VAL A 3 13.59 -5.63 -47.28
C VAL A 3 13.09 -4.21 -47.53
N ALA A 4 12.33 -4.02 -48.62
CA ALA A 4 11.67 -2.76 -48.88
C ALA A 4 10.52 -2.62 -47.88
N VAL A 5 10.65 -1.70 -46.93
CA VAL A 5 9.59 -1.43 -45.95
C VAL A 5 8.73 -0.28 -46.46
N ALA A 6 7.44 -0.52 -46.63
CA ALA A 6 6.46 0.52 -46.91
C ALA A 6 6.01 1.14 -45.57
N PRO A 7 5.98 2.47 -45.43
CA PRO A 7 5.50 3.10 -44.20
C PRO A 7 4.06 2.69 -43.91
N LEU A 8 3.79 2.28 -42.65
CA LEU A 8 2.46 2.11 -42.06
C LEU A 8 1.67 3.42 -42.13
N SER A 9 0.88 3.64 -43.18
CA SER A 9 -0.14 4.68 -43.16
C SER A 9 -1.48 3.97 -43.00
N LEU A 10 -2.03 4.01 -41.78
CA LEU A 10 -3.47 3.84 -41.61
C LEU A 10 -4.07 5.21 -41.80
N ASP A 11 -4.95 5.33 -42.78
CA ASP A 11 -5.73 6.55 -42.95
C ASP A 11 -6.50 6.79 -41.64
N GLY A 12 -6.40 8.02 -41.14
CA GLY A 12 -7.19 8.49 -40.00
C GLY A 12 -8.67 8.32 -40.30
N ILE A 13 -9.46 8.13 -39.24
CA ILE A 13 -10.92 8.08 -39.38
C ILE A 13 -11.42 9.45 -39.85
N THR A 14 -12.24 9.43 -40.89
CA THR A 14 -12.84 10.61 -41.53
C THR A 14 -14.35 10.68 -41.35
N ASP A 15 -14.97 9.56 -40.93
CA ASP A 15 -16.35 9.53 -40.48
C ASP A 15 -16.63 8.24 -39.69
N ALA A 16 -17.61 8.29 -38.81
CA ALA A 16 -18.23 7.14 -38.16
C ALA A 16 -19.74 7.28 -38.25
N ARG A 17 -20.40 6.20 -38.66
CA ARG A 17 -21.86 6.11 -38.76
C ARG A 17 -22.40 5.28 -37.61
N TYR A 18 -23.30 5.86 -36.84
CA TYR A 18 -23.93 5.23 -35.69
C TYR A 18 -25.44 5.14 -35.87
N GLN A 19 -26.06 4.07 -35.37
CA GLN A 19 -27.50 4.04 -35.10
C GLN A 19 -27.72 4.37 -33.63
N VAL A 20 -28.59 5.34 -33.37
CA VAL A 20 -29.02 5.70 -32.02
C VAL A 20 -30.50 5.42 -31.89
N THR A 21 -30.86 4.58 -30.92
CA THR A 21 -32.25 4.21 -30.59
C THR A 21 -32.53 4.59 -29.14
N VAL A 22 -33.67 5.22 -28.87
CA VAL A 22 -34.13 5.54 -27.51
C VAL A 22 -35.41 4.79 -27.22
N THR A 23 -35.49 4.08 -26.09
CA THR A 23 -36.69 3.36 -25.65
C THR A 23 -37.18 3.89 -24.29
N ASN A 24 -38.48 3.83 -24.02
CA ASN A 24 -39.10 4.37 -22.79
C ASN A 24 -39.21 3.38 -21.62
N ALA A 25 -38.29 2.43 -21.52
CA ALA A 25 -38.10 1.60 -20.33
C ALA A 25 -36.65 1.12 -20.22
N ALA A 26 -36.22 0.83 -19.00
CA ALA A 26 -34.89 0.35 -18.65
C ALA A 26 -34.47 -0.90 -19.45
N GLY A 27 -33.16 -1.02 -19.69
CA GLY A 27 -32.57 -2.14 -20.42
C GLY A 27 -33.07 -2.31 -21.86
N GLY A 28 -33.64 -1.27 -22.46
CA GLY A 28 -34.15 -1.35 -23.83
C GLY A 28 -35.51 -2.06 -23.97
N ALA A 29 -36.20 -2.38 -22.88
CA ALA A 29 -37.40 -3.21 -22.90
C ALA A 29 -38.70 -2.48 -23.28
N GLY A 30 -38.63 -1.16 -23.46
CA GLY A 30 -39.78 -0.28 -23.72
C GLY A 30 -40.11 -0.12 -25.21
N GLU A 31 -41.06 0.76 -25.49
CA GLU A 31 -41.35 1.21 -26.85
C GLU A 31 -40.24 2.17 -27.33
N THR A 32 -39.87 2.07 -28.61
CA THR A 32 -38.94 3.02 -29.23
C THR A 32 -39.58 4.41 -29.28
N VAL A 33 -38.99 5.36 -28.56
CA VAL A 33 -39.34 6.78 -28.60
C VAL A 33 -38.91 7.36 -29.95
N TRP A 34 -37.66 7.11 -30.35
CA TRP A 34 -37.16 7.43 -31.68
C TRP A 34 -35.91 6.61 -32.02
N GLU A 35 -35.59 6.59 -33.32
CA GLU A 35 -34.38 5.96 -33.86
C GLU A 35 -33.83 6.82 -35.00
N LYS A 36 -32.49 6.93 -35.08
CA LYS A 36 -31.82 7.70 -36.12
C LYS A 36 -30.42 7.20 -36.42
N ILE A 37 -30.04 7.28 -37.69
CA ILE A 37 -28.66 7.12 -38.15
C ILE A 37 -27.96 8.49 -38.12
N LEU A 38 -26.82 8.55 -37.44
CA LEU A 38 -26.00 9.75 -37.25
C LEU A 38 -24.60 9.51 -37.82
N GLU A 39 -24.00 10.57 -38.33
CA GLU A 39 -22.65 10.57 -38.92
C GLU A 39 -21.82 11.66 -38.24
N SER A 40 -20.58 11.34 -37.85
CA SER A 40 -19.68 12.29 -37.20
C SER A 40 -19.31 13.48 -38.09
N THR A 41 -19.27 13.32 -39.42
CA THR A 41 -19.02 14.43 -40.35
C THR A 41 -20.13 15.48 -40.32
N ARG A 42 -21.35 15.08 -39.97
CA ARG A 42 -22.52 15.96 -39.94
C ARG A 42 -22.84 16.50 -38.56
N TYR A 43 -22.64 15.68 -37.53
CA TYR A 43 -23.06 15.95 -36.15
C TYR A 43 -21.90 16.03 -35.16
N GLY A 44 -20.66 16.09 -35.64
CA GLY A 44 -19.48 15.88 -34.82
C GLY A 44 -18.20 16.47 -35.40
N ASP A 45 -17.08 15.81 -35.12
CA ASP A 45 -15.72 16.24 -35.49
C ASP A 45 -15.25 15.73 -36.86
N GLY A 46 -16.01 14.82 -37.49
CA GLY A 46 -15.56 14.12 -38.69
C GLY A 46 -14.36 13.20 -38.46
N ALA A 47 -14.11 12.80 -37.20
CA ALA A 47 -13.05 11.86 -36.80
C ALA A 47 -13.60 10.72 -35.93
N GLY A 48 -14.92 10.65 -35.77
CA GLY A 48 -15.62 9.56 -35.09
C GLY A 48 -16.49 10.00 -33.92
N SER A 49 -16.27 11.20 -33.37
CA SER A 49 -17.05 11.75 -32.26
C SER A 49 -18.25 12.52 -32.79
N LEU A 50 -19.39 12.48 -32.09
CA LEU A 50 -20.56 13.32 -32.42
C LEU A 50 -21.37 13.69 -31.18
N ALA A 51 -22.16 14.76 -31.29
CA ALA A 51 -23.12 15.17 -30.28
C ALA A 51 -24.49 15.40 -30.93
N TYR A 52 -25.54 14.80 -30.35
CA TYR A 52 -26.90 14.91 -30.88
C TYR A 52 -27.92 15.02 -29.75
N VAL A 53 -28.90 15.91 -29.92
CA VAL A 53 -30.02 16.08 -29.00
C VAL A 53 -31.26 15.41 -29.60
N GLY A 54 -31.81 14.43 -28.89
CA GLY A 54 -33.04 13.73 -29.23
C GLY A 54 -34.08 13.82 -28.11
N THR A 55 -35.32 13.46 -28.41
CA THR A 55 -36.42 13.50 -27.44
C THR A 55 -36.36 12.30 -26.48
N CYS A 56 -36.70 12.48 -25.20
CA CYS A 56 -36.92 11.36 -24.27
C CYS A 56 -38.35 11.38 -23.75
N ASP A 57 -38.82 10.24 -23.23
CA ASP A 57 -40.16 10.10 -22.68
C ASP A 57 -40.13 10.28 -21.15
N ALA A 58 -40.50 11.46 -20.67
CA ALA A 58 -40.56 11.76 -19.24
C ALA A 58 -41.72 11.03 -18.53
N ASP A 59 -42.72 10.55 -19.28
CA ASP A 59 -43.88 9.83 -18.76
C ASP A 59 -43.63 8.31 -18.68
N ALA A 60 -42.44 7.85 -19.10
CA ALA A 60 -41.98 6.48 -18.92
C ALA A 60 -42.13 6.00 -17.46
N THR A 61 -42.25 4.69 -17.25
CA THR A 61 -42.37 4.15 -15.88
C THR A 61 -41.11 4.47 -15.08
N GLY A 62 -41.24 5.36 -14.09
CA GLY A 62 -40.11 5.88 -13.31
C GLY A 62 -39.26 6.94 -14.04
N GLY A 63 -39.71 7.46 -15.19
CA GLY A 63 -38.97 8.39 -16.04
C GLY A 63 -37.77 7.78 -16.75
N VAL A 64 -37.55 6.46 -16.65
CA VAL A 64 -36.36 5.79 -17.17
C VAL A 64 -36.51 5.51 -18.67
N ASN A 65 -35.56 6.02 -19.44
CA ASN A 65 -35.38 5.70 -20.85
C ASN A 65 -34.05 4.94 -21.01
N THR A 66 -33.90 4.17 -22.08
CA THR A 66 -32.61 3.59 -22.48
C THR A 66 -32.17 4.19 -23.80
N VAL A 67 -30.98 4.77 -23.83
CA VAL A 67 -30.31 5.17 -25.07
C VAL A 67 -29.42 4.02 -25.52
N ILE A 68 -29.45 3.73 -26.80
CA ILE A 68 -28.77 2.58 -27.40
C ILE A 68 -27.97 3.09 -28.58
N VAL A 69 -26.68 2.77 -28.64
CA VAL A 69 -25.75 3.16 -29.71
C VAL A 69 -25.16 1.90 -30.35
N GLU A 70 -25.19 1.84 -31.67
CA GLU A 70 -24.56 0.80 -32.47
C GLU A 70 -23.67 1.44 -33.53
N LEU A 71 -22.39 1.07 -33.58
CA LEU A 71 -21.47 1.49 -34.64
C LEU A 71 -21.78 0.70 -35.91
N LEU A 72 -22.29 1.38 -36.94
CA LEU A 72 -22.66 0.76 -38.22
C LEU A 72 -21.47 0.66 -39.18
N ALA A 73 -20.68 1.73 -39.29
CA ALA A 73 -19.54 1.80 -40.22
C ALA A 73 -18.51 2.84 -39.79
N LEU A 74 -17.25 2.61 -40.16
CA LEU A 74 -16.16 3.57 -40.08
C LEU A 74 -15.69 3.94 -41.48
N TYR A 75 -15.24 5.16 -41.69
CA TYR A 75 -14.71 5.66 -42.95
C TYR A 75 -13.30 6.22 -42.76
N ALA A 76 -12.41 5.95 -43.70
CA ALA A 76 -11.04 6.45 -43.70
C ALA A 76 -10.65 6.80 -45.14
N GLY A 77 -9.95 7.92 -45.33
CA GLY A 77 -9.70 8.47 -46.66
C GLY A 77 -11.03 8.72 -47.41
N ASP A 78 -11.17 8.16 -48.60
CA ASP A 78 -12.37 8.30 -49.45
C ASP A 78 -13.34 7.09 -49.34
N GLY A 79 -13.09 6.14 -48.42
CA GLY A 79 -13.77 4.84 -48.41
C GLY A 79 -14.22 4.34 -47.03
N GLU A 80 -15.13 3.37 -47.05
CA GLU A 80 -15.54 2.64 -45.84
C GLU A 80 -14.43 1.66 -45.42
N VAL A 81 -14.12 1.63 -44.13
CA VAL A 81 -13.22 0.66 -43.51
C VAL A 81 -13.95 -0.68 -43.44
N GLY A 82 -13.35 -1.74 -44.01
CA GLY A 82 -13.98 -3.07 -44.04
C GLY A 82 -14.26 -3.60 -42.63
N THR A 83 -15.45 -4.17 -42.40
CA THR A 83 -15.87 -4.68 -41.08
C THR A 83 -14.99 -5.81 -40.53
N SER A 84 -14.19 -6.47 -41.39
CA SER A 84 -13.20 -7.46 -40.96
C SER A 84 -11.89 -6.84 -40.46
N THR A 85 -11.65 -5.54 -40.71
CA THR A 85 -10.40 -4.84 -40.37
C THR A 85 -10.55 -3.95 -39.14
N TYR A 86 -11.64 -4.07 -38.39
CA TYR A 86 -11.79 -3.51 -37.06
C TYR A 86 -12.69 -4.41 -36.22
N ARG A 87 -12.63 -4.27 -34.90
CA ARG A 87 -13.53 -4.97 -33.99
C ARG A 87 -14.66 -4.02 -33.60
N ASN A 88 -15.89 -4.45 -33.88
CA ASN A 88 -17.07 -3.69 -33.50
C ASN A 88 -17.46 -4.08 -32.06
N PRO A 89 -17.60 -3.13 -31.13
CA PRO A 89 -18.00 -3.43 -29.75
C PRO A 89 -19.45 -3.89 -29.63
N GLY A 90 -20.24 -3.89 -30.71
CA GLY A 90 -21.62 -4.32 -30.70
C GLY A 90 -22.58 -3.21 -30.29
N ARG A 91 -23.68 -3.60 -29.64
CA ARG A 91 -24.76 -2.70 -29.23
C ARG A 91 -24.54 -2.26 -27.79
N LEU A 92 -24.39 -0.96 -27.59
CA LEU A 92 -24.15 -0.35 -26.29
C LEU A 92 -25.41 0.35 -25.81
N SER A 93 -25.67 0.35 -24.51
CA SER A 93 -26.85 1.04 -23.98
C SER A 93 -26.66 1.63 -22.60
N LEU A 94 -27.35 2.73 -22.32
CA LEU A 94 -27.34 3.42 -21.03
C LEU A 94 -28.76 3.82 -20.64
N ASP A 95 -29.11 3.57 -19.39
CA ASP A 95 -30.37 4.01 -18.81
C ASP A 95 -30.21 5.43 -18.29
N VAL A 96 -31.20 6.28 -18.58
CA VAL A 96 -31.21 7.69 -18.22
C VAL A 96 -32.58 8.08 -17.71
N VAL A 97 -32.61 8.85 -16.61
CA VAL A 97 -33.85 9.42 -16.11
C VAL A 97 -34.15 10.70 -16.90
N CYS A 98 -35.21 10.65 -17.69
CA CYS A 98 -35.75 11.80 -18.39
C CYS A 98 -36.67 12.59 -17.44
N LEU A 99 -36.44 13.89 -17.33
CA LEU A 99 -37.30 14.80 -16.60
C LEU A 99 -38.02 15.71 -17.59
N ALA A 100 -39.29 16.00 -17.33
CA ALA A 100 -40.05 16.93 -18.15
C ALA A 100 -39.36 18.31 -18.18
N ASP A 101 -39.27 18.89 -19.37
CA ASP A 101 -38.66 20.21 -19.63
C ASP A 101 -37.19 20.35 -19.17
N ALA A 102 -36.46 19.24 -19.08
CA ALA A 102 -35.04 19.25 -18.72
C ALA A 102 -34.22 18.32 -19.64
N ASP A 103 -32.98 18.74 -19.91
CA ASP A 103 -32.04 17.92 -20.66
C ASP A 103 -31.43 16.84 -19.76
N ALA A 104 -31.31 15.63 -20.30
CA ALA A 104 -30.58 14.54 -19.67
C ALA A 104 -29.37 14.18 -20.54
N SER A 105 -28.16 14.36 -20.01
CA SER A 105 -26.94 14.02 -20.72
C SER A 105 -26.71 12.52 -20.70
N VAL A 106 -26.35 11.95 -21.85
CA VAL A 106 -25.88 10.57 -21.98
C VAL A 106 -24.61 10.58 -22.81
N THR A 107 -23.56 9.96 -22.29
CA THR A 107 -22.25 9.92 -22.93
C THR A 107 -21.85 8.47 -23.15
N PHE A 108 -21.36 8.16 -24.35
CA PHE A 108 -20.75 6.87 -24.67
C PHE A 108 -19.31 7.14 -25.10
N ASP A 109 -18.37 6.64 -24.32
CA ASP A 109 -16.94 6.78 -24.58
C ASP A 109 -16.41 5.44 -25.09
N LEU A 110 -15.99 5.43 -26.36
CA LEU A 110 -15.72 4.21 -27.13
C LEU A 110 -14.31 4.26 -27.71
N THR A 111 -13.52 3.23 -27.43
CA THR A 111 -12.24 3.02 -28.12
C THR A 111 -12.39 1.87 -29.12
N ILE A 112 -12.14 2.11 -30.41
CA ILE A 112 -12.31 1.07 -31.46
C ILE A 112 -10.96 0.53 -31.91
N ALA A 113 -10.78 -0.80 -31.82
CA ALA A 113 -9.58 -1.47 -32.29
C ALA A 113 -9.65 -1.71 -33.80
N ARG A 114 -8.68 -1.19 -34.54
CA ARG A 114 -8.52 -1.40 -35.99
C ARG A 114 -7.34 -2.32 -36.27
N GLN A 115 -7.50 -3.25 -37.20
CA GLN A 115 -6.43 -4.12 -37.66
C GLN A 115 -5.50 -3.35 -38.59
N ALA A 116 -4.21 -3.30 -38.22
CA ALA A 116 -3.14 -2.95 -39.14
C ALA A 116 -2.67 -4.22 -39.86
N GLN A 117 -2.63 -4.23 -41.19
CA GLN A 117 -2.18 -5.40 -41.97
C GLN A 117 -0.65 -5.52 -42.07
N GLN A 118 0.09 -5.28 -40.97
CA GLN A 118 1.54 -5.43 -40.98
C GLN A 118 1.96 -6.54 -40.02
N GLY A 119 2.87 -7.41 -40.49
CA GLY A 119 3.52 -8.41 -39.64
C GLY A 119 4.36 -7.73 -38.56
N PHE A 120 4.82 -8.52 -37.58
CA PHE A 120 5.57 -8.10 -36.38
C PHE A 120 6.97 -7.50 -36.68
N PHE A 121 7.05 -6.43 -37.47
CA PHE A 121 8.32 -5.80 -37.90
C PHE A 121 8.37 -4.31 -37.54
N ASP A 122 9.53 -3.85 -37.06
CA ASP A 122 9.77 -2.54 -36.42
C ASP A 122 9.70 -1.34 -37.39
N VAL A 123 8.51 -1.02 -37.91
CA VAL A 123 8.25 0.25 -38.57
C VAL A 123 6.93 0.83 -38.08
N ALA A 124 7.02 1.80 -37.17
CA ALA A 124 5.91 2.65 -36.79
C ALA A 124 5.90 3.96 -37.61
N VAL A 125 4.76 4.64 -37.61
CA VAL A 125 4.53 5.88 -38.37
C VAL A 125 3.59 6.76 -37.53
N GLU A 126 3.63 8.06 -37.77
CA GLU A 126 2.96 9.10 -36.98
C GLU A 126 1.42 8.99 -37.04
N LEU A 127 0.77 8.78 -35.88
CA LEU A 127 -0.68 8.67 -35.75
C LEU A 127 -1.12 9.28 -34.41
N ASP A 128 -2.34 9.81 -34.30
CA ASP A 128 -2.89 10.32 -33.03
C ASP A 128 -3.50 9.21 -32.14
N ASP A 129 -3.57 7.97 -32.66
CA ASP A 129 -4.16 6.80 -32.01
C ASP A 129 -3.09 5.86 -31.40
N VAL A 130 -3.53 4.92 -30.55
CA VAL A 130 -2.69 3.84 -30.00
C VAL A 130 -2.81 2.59 -30.89
N PHE A 131 -1.68 2.10 -31.40
CA PHE A 131 -1.60 0.88 -32.20
C PHE A 131 -0.90 -0.21 -31.42
N CYS A 132 -1.58 -1.33 -31.23
CA CYS A 132 -1.04 -2.48 -30.52
C CYS A 132 -0.81 -3.66 -31.46
N ALA A 133 0.29 -4.37 -31.23
CA ALA A 133 0.57 -5.68 -31.77
C ALA A 133 0.68 -6.67 -30.60
N ALA A 134 0.05 -7.83 -30.74
CA ALA A 134 0.15 -8.89 -29.77
C ALA A 134 0.19 -10.27 -30.42
N LYS A 135 0.89 -11.20 -29.78
CA LYS A 135 0.98 -12.59 -30.21
C LYS A 135 1.40 -13.52 -29.08
N LEU A 136 1.30 -14.81 -29.33
CA LEU A 136 2.02 -15.84 -28.59
C LEU A 136 2.69 -16.81 -29.58
N ASP A 137 4.01 -16.96 -29.50
CA ASP A 137 4.76 -17.86 -30.37
C ASP A 137 5.41 -18.99 -29.57
N CYS A 138 5.27 -20.22 -30.07
CA CYS A 138 5.95 -21.41 -29.56
C CYS A 138 6.81 -22.13 -30.62
N VAL A 139 6.84 -21.62 -31.84
CA VAL A 139 7.57 -22.21 -32.97
C VAL A 139 8.62 -21.25 -33.53
N ASP A 140 9.66 -21.82 -34.12
CA ASP A 140 10.72 -21.06 -34.78
C ASP A 140 10.25 -20.36 -36.07
N ASP A 141 11.15 -19.61 -36.71
CA ASP A 141 10.87 -18.88 -37.96
C ASP A 141 10.45 -19.79 -39.14
N THR A 142 10.62 -21.12 -39.03
CA THR A 142 10.13 -22.08 -40.03
C THR A 142 8.67 -22.45 -39.83
N GLY A 143 8.10 -22.11 -38.68
CA GLY A 143 6.74 -22.48 -38.26
C GLY A 143 6.60 -23.95 -37.90
N THR A 144 7.70 -24.71 -37.84
CA THR A 144 7.67 -26.17 -37.64
C THR A 144 8.60 -26.67 -36.54
N GLY A 145 9.66 -25.93 -36.21
CA GLY A 145 10.54 -26.25 -35.08
C GLY A 145 10.06 -25.64 -33.78
N ASP A 146 10.60 -26.10 -32.66
CA ASP A 146 10.38 -25.48 -31.36
C ASP A 146 11.12 -24.14 -31.28
N LEU A 147 10.49 -23.15 -30.64
CA LEU A 147 11.16 -21.89 -30.35
C LEU A 147 12.13 -22.08 -29.17
N GLU A 148 13.43 -22.07 -29.42
CA GLU A 148 14.45 -22.32 -28.40
C GLU A 148 15.20 -21.04 -27.99
N LEU A 149 14.73 -20.34 -26.95
CA LEU A 149 15.28 -19.04 -26.53
C LEU A 149 15.94 -19.08 -25.15
N LEU A 150 15.24 -19.57 -24.13
CA LEU A 150 15.75 -19.62 -22.76
C LEU A 150 16.68 -20.81 -22.55
N HIS A 151 17.69 -20.65 -21.69
CA HIS A 151 18.59 -21.75 -21.33
C HIS A 151 17.96 -22.60 -20.23
N ASN A 152 17.82 -23.89 -20.49
CA ASN A 152 17.39 -24.85 -19.49
C ASN A 152 18.55 -25.14 -18.52
N PRO A 153 18.39 -24.92 -17.21
CA PRO A 153 19.46 -25.10 -16.23
C PRO A 153 19.96 -26.55 -16.15
N ASP A 154 19.11 -27.54 -16.43
CA ASP A 154 19.46 -28.96 -16.33
C ASP A 154 20.31 -29.44 -17.52
N THR A 155 20.05 -28.90 -18.71
CA THR A 155 20.75 -29.30 -19.94
C THR A 155 21.85 -28.31 -20.34
N SER A 156 21.82 -27.09 -19.81
CA SER A 156 22.66 -25.95 -20.23
C SER A 156 22.51 -25.58 -21.72
N ALA A 157 21.50 -26.12 -22.42
CA ALA A 157 21.17 -25.78 -23.80
C ALA A 157 19.96 -24.83 -23.83
N ARG A 158 19.74 -24.19 -24.99
CA ARG A 158 18.45 -23.54 -25.23
C ARG A 158 17.39 -24.60 -25.45
N ASP A 159 16.17 -24.33 -25.00
CA ASP A 159 15.09 -25.32 -24.97
C ASP A 159 13.74 -24.64 -25.22
N LEU A 160 12.70 -25.44 -25.37
CA LEU A 160 11.34 -25.03 -25.73
C LEU A 160 10.88 -23.81 -24.92
N THR A 161 10.52 -22.74 -25.64
CA THR A 161 10.12 -21.45 -25.08
C THR A 161 8.82 -21.00 -25.75
N ALA A 162 7.84 -20.58 -24.96
CA ALA A 162 6.73 -19.77 -25.44
C ALA A 162 7.02 -18.28 -25.21
N VAL A 163 6.70 -17.41 -26.16
CA VAL A 163 6.87 -15.96 -26.03
C VAL A 163 5.52 -15.27 -26.14
N VAL A 164 5.10 -14.60 -25.07
CA VAL A 164 4.01 -13.63 -25.08
C VAL A 164 4.59 -12.30 -25.52
N GLY A 165 4.10 -11.75 -26.62
CA GLY A 165 4.52 -10.44 -27.11
C GLY A 165 3.36 -9.44 -27.03
N PHE A 166 3.60 -8.28 -26.43
CA PHE A 166 2.67 -7.16 -26.43
C PHE A 166 3.46 -5.87 -26.65
N ALA A 167 3.11 -5.10 -27.68
CA ALA A 167 3.75 -3.82 -27.93
C ALA A 167 2.73 -2.83 -28.46
N CYS A 168 2.77 -1.59 -27.97
CA CYS A 168 1.93 -0.53 -28.50
C CYS A 168 2.72 0.74 -28.78
N THR A 169 2.26 1.48 -29.77
CA THR A 169 2.78 2.79 -30.14
C THR A 169 1.64 3.78 -30.11
N GLY A 170 1.73 4.78 -29.24
CA GLY A 170 0.86 5.96 -29.26
C GLY A 170 1.41 7.04 -30.17
N GLY A 171 0.78 8.22 -30.15
CA GLY A 171 1.22 9.34 -30.98
C GLY A 171 2.62 9.84 -30.65
N VAL A 172 3.27 10.47 -31.63
CA VAL A 172 4.70 10.88 -31.60
C VAL A 172 5.06 11.73 -30.38
N THR A 173 4.09 12.49 -29.88
CA THR A 173 4.21 13.36 -28.70
C THR A 173 3.41 12.87 -27.50
N GLY A 174 2.62 11.81 -27.66
CA GLY A 174 1.77 11.26 -26.62
C GLY A 174 2.50 10.21 -25.79
N ASP A 175 2.16 10.11 -24.52
CA ASP A 175 2.56 8.98 -23.71
C ASP A 175 1.79 7.72 -24.17
N THR A 176 2.45 6.56 -24.09
CA THR A 176 1.79 5.26 -24.25
C THR A 176 1.91 4.52 -22.92
N TYR A 177 0.76 4.22 -22.32
CA TYR A 177 0.68 3.42 -21.11
C TYR A 177 0.28 2.01 -21.52
N LEU A 178 1.11 1.02 -21.18
CA LEU A 178 0.77 -0.39 -21.33
C LEU A 178 0.25 -0.91 -19.99
N TYR A 179 -0.75 -1.76 -20.05
CA TYR A 179 -1.31 -2.42 -18.88
C TYR A 179 -1.33 -3.92 -19.13
N MET A 180 -0.96 -4.73 -18.14
CA MET A 180 -0.85 -6.18 -18.28
C MET A 180 -1.13 -6.85 -16.94
N ASP A 181 -1.89 -7.94 -16.97
CA ASP A 181 -2.03 -8.87 -15.85
C ASP A 181 -0.83 -9.82 -15.78
N ASP A 182 -0.62 -10.43 -14.62
CA ASP A 182 0.28 -11.58 -14.51
C ASP A 182 -0.27 -12.77 -15.32
N PRO A 183 0.47 -13.29 -16.31
CA PRO A 183 0.01 -14.46 -17.04
C PRO A 183 -0.04 -15.69 -16.14
N VAL A 184 -1.11 -16.46 -16.28
CA VAL A 184 -1.39 -17.66 -15.49
C VAL A 184 -1.38 -18.89 -16.39
N ILE A 185 -0.66 -19.94 -16.00
CA ILE A 185 -0.71 -21.24 -16.64
C ILE A 185 -1.51 -22.19 -15.75
N THR A 186 -2.62 -22.70 -16.28
CA THR A 186 -3.48 -23.68 -15.61
C THR A 186 -3.42 -25.02 -16.34
N CYS A 187 -3.13 -26.10 -15.61
CA CYS A 187 -3.13 -27.47 -16.12
C CYS A 187 -4.28 -28.29 -15.52
N THR A 188 -4.81 -29.27 -16.27
CA THR A 188 -6.10 -29.93 -15.95
C THR A 188 -6.00 -31.31 -15.31
N ARG A 189 -4.84 -31.98 -15.36
CA ARG A 189 -4.80 -33.44 -15.14
C ARG A 189 -4.57 -33.87 -13.69
N ASP A 190 -4.16 -32.97 -12.82
CA ASP A 190 -3.95 -33.29 -11.41
C ASP A 190 -4.70 -32.28 -10.54
N ALA A 191 -5.54 -32.75 -9.61
CA ALA A 191 -6.14 -31.86 -8.62
C ALA A 191 -5.08 -31.18 -7.71
N THR A 192 -3.82 -31.61 -7.83
CA THR A 192 -2.65 -31.02 -7.17
C THR A 192 -1.82 -30.10 -8.06
N SER A 193 -2.13 -29.95 -9.37
CA SER A 193 -1.42 -28.96 -10.20
C SER A 193 -1.83 -27.56 -9.76
N VAL A 194 -0.88 -26.84 -9.18
CA VAL A 194 -1.03 -25.44 -8.81
C VAL A 194 -0.85 -24.59 -10.06
N ASP A 195 -1.73 -23.61 -10.23
CA ASP A 195 -1.59 -22.58 -11.26
C ASP A 195 -0.26 -21.84 -11.06
N ILE A 196 0.52 -21.68 -12.12
CA ILE A 196 1.70 -20.80 -12.07
C ILE A 196 1.28 -19.42 -12.52
N VAL A 197 1.60 -18.43 -11.69
CA VAL A 197 1.52 -17.01 -12.03
C VAL A 197 2.92 -16.54 -12.40
N VAL A 198 3.05 -15.70 -13.43
CA VAL A 198 4.33 -15.06 -13.77
C VAL A 198 4.18 -13.55 -13.59
N ASP A 199 4.89 -13.00 -12.61
CA ASP A 199 4.96 -11.59 -12.25
C ASP A 199 5.43 -10.76 -13.45
N ALA A 200 4.48 -10.15 -14.16
CA ALA A 200 4.73 -9.30 -15.30
C ALA A 200 5.50 -8.02 -14.90
N SER A 201 5.49 -7.64 -13.62
CA SER A 201 6.29 -6.51 -13.11
C SER A 201 7.77 -6.84 -12.89
N ALA A 202 8.16 -8.11 -12.85
CA ALA A 202 9.57 -8.51 -12.77
C ALA A 202 10.37 -8.05 -13.99
N LEU A 203 11.68 -7.86 -13.88
CA LEU A 203 12.55 -7.49 -15.02
C LEU A 203 13.72 -8.46 -15.16
N GLY A 204 13.88 -9.01 -16.37
CA GLY A 204 14.88 -10.04 -16.65
C GLY A 204 14.37 -11.42 -16.22
N ASN A 205 15.28 -12.27 -15.75
CA ASN A 205 14.93 -13.61 -15.30
C ASN A 205 14.08 -13.55 -14.03
N VAL A 206 13.01 -14.32 -14.01
CA VAL A 206 12.07 -14.44 -12.89
C VAL A 206 12.53 -15.56 -11.96
N ASP A 207 12.44 -15.34 -10.65
CA ASP A 207 12.74 -16.34 -9.63
C ASP A 207 11.55 -17.29 -9.45
N LEU A 208 11.61 -18.48 -10.05
CA LEU A 208 10.53 -19.48 -10.01
C LEU A 208 10.41 -20.21 -8.66
N ASP A 209 11.27 -19.92 -7.69
CA ASP A 209 11.18 -20.45 -6.31
C ASP A 209 10.47 -19.48 -5.35
N ALA A 210 10.18 -18.25 -5.79
CA ALA A 210 9.62 -17.18 -4.97
C ALA A 210 8.20 -16.80 -5.42
N ASP A 211 7.31 -16.56 -4.46
CA ASP A 211 5.98 -16.00 -4.74
C ASP A 211 6.08 -14.61 -5.42
N PRO A 212 5.19 -14.29 -6.37
CA PRO A 212 4.06 -15.10 -6.84
C PRO A 212 4.44 -16.15 -7.91
N ASN A 213 5.72 -16.20 -8.31
CA ASN A 213 6.24 -17.01 -9.42
C ASN A 213 6.50 -18.48 -9.10
N ALA A 214 6.14 -18.92 -7.89
CA ALA A 214 6.45 -20.25 -7.40
C ALA A 214 5.96 -21.31 -8.39
N ASN A 215 6.87 -22.17 -8.84
CA ASN A 215 6.60 -23.26 -9.76
C ASN A 215 6.71 -24.64 -9.06
N PRO A 216 5.79 -24.99 -8.15
CA PRO A 216 5.84 -26.26 -7.43
C PRO A 216 5.62 -27.47 -8.36
N GLY A 217 5.01 -27.25 -9.53
CA GLY A 217 4.78 -28.29 -10.53
C GLY A 217 5.99 -28.59 -11.41
N GLY A 218 7.05 -27.78 -11.35
CA GLY A 218 8.29 -27.97 -12.11
C GLY A 218 8.14 -27.87 -13.63
N TYR A 219 7.02 -27.34 -14.15
CA TYR A 219 6.77 -27.35 -15.59
C TYR A 219 7.29 -26.12 -16.34
N LEU A 220 7.64 -25.03 -15.64
CA LEU A 220 8.53 -24.00 -16.19
C LEU A 220 9.99 -24.23 -15.75
N PHE A 221 10.92 -24.42 -16.68
CA PHE A 221 12.34 -24.49 -16.31
C PHE A 221 12.96 -23.09 -16.14
N ALA A 222 12.34 -22.07 -16.74
CA ALA A 222 12.74 -20.66 -16.65
C ALA A 222 11.59 -19.74 -17.06
N ALA A 223 11.58 -18.50 -16.57
CA ALA A 223 10.76 -17.43 -17.11
C ALA A 223 11.57 -16.12 -17.17
N GLY A 224 11.25 -15.25 -18.11
CA GLY A 224 11.90 -13.97 -18.28
C GLY A 224 10.91 -12.89 -18.74
N VAL A 225 10.99 -11.72 -18.14
CA VAL A 225 10.15 -10.57 -18.48
C VAL A 225 11.02 -9.44 -19.04
N TYR A 226 10.67 -8.98 -20.23
CA TYR A 226 11.39 -7.95 -20.97
C TYR A 226 10.43 -6.85 -21.36
N ARG A 227 10.67 -5.66 -20.85
CA ARG A 227 9.91 -4.46 -21.19
C ARG A 227 10.85 -3.33 -21.52
N GLY A 228 10.37 -2.38 -22.30
CA GLY A 228 11.17 -1.25 -22.70
C GLY A 228 10.46 -0.36 -23.69
N ASP A 229 11.18 0.69 -24.07
CA ASP A 229 10.79 1.61 -25.11
C ASP A 229 11.78 1.51 -26.26
N GLU A 230 11.28 1.53 -27.48
CA GLU A 230 12.10 1.70 -28.67
C GLU A 230 12.16 3.19 -29.02
N ASP A 231 13.36 3.69 -29.31
CA ASP A 231 13.57 5.08 -29.75
C ASP A 231 12.78 5.41 -31.01
N LEU A 232 12.46 4.38 -31.79
CA LEU A 232 11.74 4.48 -33.04
C LEU A 232 10.22 4.61 -32.74
N TYR A 233 9.72 5.84 -32.81
CA TYR A 233 8.30 6.24 -32.71
C TYR A 233 7.62 6.08 -31.35
N GLY A 234 8.37 5.88 -30.26
CA GLY A 234 7.75 5.76 -28.93
C GLY A 234 6.91 4.50 -28.76
N LYS A 235 7.30 3.44 -29.46
CA LYS A 235 6.81 2.09 -29.20
C LYS A 235 7.28 1.65 -27.82
N SER A 236 6.32 1.28 -26.98
CA SER A 236 6.55 0.59 -25.71
C SER A 236 6.22 -0.89 -25.90
N TYR A 237 6.98 -1.78 -25.28
CA TYR A 237 6.73 -3.22 -25.34
C TYR A 237 6.82 -3.89 -23.97
N TRP A 238 6.14 -5.03 -23.86
CA TRP A 238 6.08 -5.93 -22.74
C TRP A 238 6.04 -7.37 -23.26
N ASN A 239 7.16 -8.08 -23.14
CA ASN A 239 7.34 -9.43 -23.63
C ASN A 239 7.66 -10.37 -22.46
N LEU A 240 7.08 -11.56 -22.47
CA LEU A 240 7.39 -12.63 -21.53
C LEU A 240 7.89 -13.84 -22.30
N SER A 241 8.98 -14.43 -21.84
CA SER A 241 9.52 -15.70 -22.33
C SER A 241 9.32 -16.76 -21.26
N LEU A 242 8.70 -17.88 -21.62
CA LEU A 242 8.32 -18.97 -20.71
C LEU A 242 8.97 -20.25 -21.20
N GLY A 243 9.98 -20.73 -20.47
CA GLY A 243 10.70 -21.96 -20.77
C GLY A 243 9.89 -23.15 -20.31
N LEU A 244 9.38 -23.94 -21.25
CA LEU A 244 8.45 -25.04 -20.99
C LEU A 244 9.22 -26.37 -20.89
N ASP A 245 9.04 -27.11 -19.80
CA ASP A 245 9.61 -28.45 -19.67
C ASP A 245 8.74 -29.48 -20.43
N ASP A 246 9.14 -29.82 -21.67
CA ASP A 246 8.36 -30.70 -22.55
C ASP A 246 8.00 -32.05 -21.92
N ALA A 247 8.95 -32.65 -21.18
CA ALA A 247 8.75 -33.92 -20.51
C ALA A 247 7.64 -33.83 -19.45
N THR A 248 7.64 -32.77 -18.64
CA THR A 248 6.65 -32.52 -17.60
C THR A 248 5.30 -32.12 -18.19
N PHE A 249 5.28 -31.26 -19.21
CA PHE A 249 4.05 -30.86 -19.90
C PHE A 249 3.29 -32.06 -20.49
N SER A 250 3.99 -33.04 -21.07
CA SER A 250 3.36 -34.27 -21.57
C SER A 250 2.64 -35.08 -20.48
N ALA A 251 3.09 -34.97 -19.22
CA ALA A 251 2.49 -35.64 -18.07
C ALA A 251 1.29 -34.87 -17.50
N LEU A 252 1.25 -33.54 -17.63
CA LEU A 252 0.25 -32.64 -17.03
C LEU A 252 -1.04 -32.47 -17.84
N GLY A 253 -1.12 -33.04 -19.04
CA GLY A 253 -2.31 -33.00 -19.90
C GLY A 253 -2.52 -31.63 -20.54
N THR A 254 -3.75 -31.13 -20.54
CA THR A 254 -4.06 -29.83 -21.14
C THR A 254 -3.65 -28.70 -20.20
N CYS A 255 -2.68 -27.90 -20.65
CA CYS A 255 -2.24 -26.68 -20.00
C CYS A 255 -2.57 -25.47 -20.87
N VAL A 256 -3.18 -24.45 -20.28
CA VAL A 256 -3.63 -23.23 -20.97
C VAL A 256 -2.97 -22.02 -20.33
N LEU A 257 -2.35 -21.17 -21.16
CA LEU A 257 -1.88 -19.86 -20.76
C LEU A 257 -3.02 -18.86 -20.87
N ARG A 258 -3.23 -18.10 -19.80
CA ARG A 258 -4.17 -16.98 -19.75
C ARG A 258 -3.44 -15.69 -19.41
N GLY A 259 -3.84 -14.60 -20.02
CA GLY A 259 -3.31 -13.27 -19.72
C GLY A 259 -4.17 -12.21 -20.36
N ARG A 260 -4.04 -10.96 -19.90
CA ARG A 260 -4.76 -9.82 -20.45
C ARG A 260 -3.87 -8.60 -20.52
N ALA A 261 -4.05 -7.79 -21.55
CA ALA A 261 -3.33 -6.53 -21.69
C ALA A 261 -4.15 -5.48 -22.44
N THR A 262 -3.91 -4.21 -22.14
CA THR A 262 -4.45 -3.09 -22.91
C THR A 262 -3.46 -1.94 -22.94
N ALA A 263 -3.77 -0.91 -23.72
CA ALA A 263 -2.98 0.31 -23.74
C ALA A 263 -3.88 1.54 -23.83
N SER A 264 -3.37 2.66 -23.34
CA SER A 264 -4.04 3.95 -23.38
C SER A 264 -3.03 5.07 -23.64
N SER A 265 -3.51 6.16 -24.23
CA SER A 265 -2.78 7.42 -24.32
C SER A 265 -2.81 8.22 -23.02
N THR A 266 -3.67 7.82 -22.07
CA THR A 266 -3.79 8.42 -20.74
C THR A 266 -3.58 7.38 -19.64
N ALA A 267 -3.02 7.83 -18.52
CA ALA A 267 -2.80 6.97 -17.36
C ALA A 267 -4.14 6.66 -16.68
N PHE A 268 -4.48 5.38 -16.53
CA PHE A 268 -5.53 4.92 -15.65
C PHE A 268 -5.13 5.17 -14.19
N PRO A 269 -6.07 5.55 -13.32
CA PRO A 269 -5.79 5.74 -11.91
C PRO A 269 -5.34 4.41 -11.29
N GLN A 270 -4.43 4.47 -10.33
CA GLN A 270 -4.05 3.30 -9.54
C GLN A 270 -5.00 3.18 -8.34
N GLU A 271 -5.65 2.02 -8.20
CA GLU A 271 -6.53 1.69 -7.08
C GLU A 271 -6.01 0.46 -6.33
N SER A 272 -6.69 0.08 -5.24
CA SER A 272 -6.34 -1.15 -4.49
C SER A 272 -6.54 -2.42 -5.31
N GLY A 273 -7.43 -2.41 -6.31
CA GLY A 273 -7.67 -3.54 -7.20
C GLY A 273 -6.69 -3.63 -8.38
N GLY A 274 -5.83 -2.63 -8.58
CA GLY A 274 -5.02 -2.47 -9.79
C GLY A 274 -5.38 -1.19 -10.56
N PHE A 275 -5.35 -1.27 -11.88
CA PHE A 275 -5.69 -0.19 -12.79
C PHE A 275 -7.05 -0.49 -13.43
N PRO A 276 -8.16 0.08 -12.93
CA PRO A 276 -9.46 -0.16 -13.51
C PRO A 276 -9.54 0.47 -14.89
N ILE A 277 -10.24 -0.21 -15.79
CA ILE A 277 -10.75 0.42 -17.00
C ILE A 277 -11.67 1.58 -16.58
N PRO A 278 -11.50 2.78 -17.15
CA PRO A 278 -12.29 3.95 -16.78
C PRO A 278 -13.81 3.68 -16.78
N ALA A 279 -14.48 4.11 -15.73
CA ALA A 279 -15.92 3.92 -15.57
C ALA A 279 -16.70 4.63 -16.68
N GLY A 280 -17.70 3.97 -17.26
CA GLY A 280 -18.47 4.52 -18.38
C GLY A 280 -17.83 4.35 -19.75
N GLU A 281 -16.62 3.80 -19.83
CA GLU A 281 -15.91 3.55 -21.08
C GLU A 281 -15.94 2.06 -21.47
N VAL A 282 -15.84 1.78 -22.76
CA VAL A 282 -15.65 0.43 -23.31
C VAL A 282 -14.29 0.39 -24.01
N TYR A 283 -13.38 -0.45 -23.51
CA TYR A 283 -12.00 -0.57 -23.97
C TYR A 283 -11.73 -1.92 -24.66
N PRO A 284 -10.87 -1.93 -25.69
CA PRO A 284 -10.31 -3.16 -26.20
C PRO A 284 -9.26 -3.71 -25.23
N VAL A 285 -9.40 -4.99 -24.89
CA VAL A 285 -8.40 -5.77 -24.15
C VAL A 285 -7.96 -6.93 -25.03
N ILE A 286 -6.67 -7.20 -25.02
CA ILE A 286 -6.08 -8.36 -25.66
C ILE A 286 -6.08 -9.49 -24.63
N ASP A 287 -6.84 -10.53 -24.92
CA ASP A 287 -6.89 -11.75 -24.12
C ASP A 287 -6.06 -12.84 -24.79
N TRP A 288 -5.18 -13.46 -24.01
CA TRP A 288 -4.54 -14.73 -24.36
C TRP A 288 -5.30 -15.84 -23.64
N ALA A 289 -5.66 -16.90 -24.35
CA ALA A 289 -6.26 -18.12 -23.81
C ALA A 289 -5.71 -19.37 -24.52
N VAL A 290 -4.40 -19.39 -24.72
CA VAL A 290 -3.72 -20.31 -25.64
C VAL A 290 -3.44 -21.66 -24.98
N THR A 291 -3.83 -22.74 -25.64
CA THR A 291 -3.44 -24.09 -25.21
C THR A 291 -1.96 -24.35 -25.50
N LEU A 292 -1.15 -24.50 -24.45
CA LEU A 292 0.28 -24.78 -24.54
C LEU A 292 0.57 -26.26 -24.86
N SER A 293 -0.14 -27.16 -24.17
CA SER A 293 -0.01 -28.61 -24.31
C SER A 293 -1.34 -29.33 -24.19
N ASP A 294 -1.34 -30.60 -24.58
CA ASP A 294 -2.37 -31.58 -24.27
C ASP A 294 -1.77 -32.93 -23.85
N ALA A 295 -2.58 -34.00 -23.80
CA ALA A 295 -2.12 -35.33 -23.42
C ALA A 295 -1.10 -35.96 -24.40
N ALA A 296 -0.90 -35.39 -25.58
CA ALA A 296 0.08 -35.81 -26.58
C ALA A 296 1.38 -35.01 -26.52
N GLY A 297 1.45 -33.92 -25.75
CA GLY A 297 2.62 -33.04 -25.62
C GLY A 297 2.29 -31.58 -25.94
N ARG A 298 3.29 -30.79 -26.33
CA ARG A 298 3.10 -29.40 -26.78
C ARG A 298 2.18 -29.34 -28.02
N VAL A 299 1.22 -28.42 -28.01
CA VAL A 299 0.32 -28.13 -29.16
C VAL A 299 0.33 -26.67 -29.59
N CYS A 300 0.87 -25.75 -28.78
CA CYS A 300 0.92 -24.33 -29.12
C CYS A 300 1.75 -24.07 -30.39
N THR A 301 1.29 -23.19 -31.29
CA THR A 301 2.01 -22.85 -32.54
C THR A 301 2.32 -21.35 -32.61
N THR A 302 1.87 -20.66 -33.66
CA THR A 302 1.94 -19.20 -33.81
C THR A 302 0.53 -18.66 -33.64
N HIS A 303 0.38 -17.73 -32.71
CA HIS A 303 -0.92 -17.21 -32.30
C HIS A 303 -0.95 -15.70 -32.40
N GLU A 304 -1.20 -15.19 -33.59
CA GLU A 304 -1.35 -13.75 -33.84
C GLU A 304 -2.71 -13.24 -33.31
N VAL A 305 -2.72 -12.02 -32.77
CA VAL A 305 -3.97 -11.40 -32.31
C VAL A 305 -5.01 -11.33 -33.44
N ASN A 306 -6.24 -11.75 -33.12
CA ASN A 306 -7.41 -11.69 -34.00
C ASN A 306 -7.38 -12.60 -35.25
N GLN A 307 -6.39 -13.49 -35.40
CA GLN A 307 -6.45 -14.52 -36.43
C GLN A 307 -7.43 -15.64 -36.05
N PRO A 308 -8.02 -16.34 -37.04
CA PRO A 308 -8.80 -17.55 -36.77
C PRO A 308 -7.97 -18.58 -35.99
N ASP A 309 -8.58 -19.17 -34.96
CA ASP A 309 -8.00 -20.25 -34.14
C ASP A 309 -6.69 -19.89 -33.41
N SER A 310 -6.37 -18.60 -33.22
CA SER A 310 -5.16 -18.18 -32.52
C SER A 310 -5.30 -18.15 -31.00
N ASP A 311 -6.52 -18.20 -30.45
CA ASP A 311 -6.76 -18.01 -29.01
C ASP A 311 -6.13 -16.73 -28.40
N VAL A 312 -5.73 -15.78 -29.25
CA VAL A 312 -5.28 -14.43 -28.90
C VAL A 312 -6.25 -13.48 -29.55
N ALA A 313 -7.13 -12.88 -28.76
CA ALA A 313 -8.27 -12.14 -29.28
C ALA A 313 -8.34 -10.74 -28.67
N THR A 314 -8.83 -9.79 -29.45
CA THR A 314 -9.33 -8.54 -28.87
C THR A 314 -10.75 -8.78 -28.39
N THR A 315 -10.96 -8.65 -27.09
CA THR A 315 -12.27 -8.59 -26.46
C THR A 315 -12.56 -7.15 -26.07
N TYR A 316 -13.84 -6.84 -25.97
CA TYR A 316 -14.27 -5.58 -25.37
C TYR A 316 -14.67 -5.83 -23.94
N VAL A 317 -14.21 -4.96 -23.06
CA VAL A 317 -14.61 -4.94 -21.67
C VAL A 317 -14.95 -3.50 -21.31
N GLY A 318 -15.93 -3.34 -20.46
CA GLY A 318 -16.44 -2.05 -20.06
C GLY A 318 -17.29 -2.18 -18.83
N TYR A 319 -17.53 -1.05 -18.19
CA TYR A 319 -18.34 -0.98 -16.99
C TYR A 319 -19.42 0.08 -17.20
N LEU A 320 -20.53 -0.34 -17.82
CA LEU A 320 -21.59 0.57 -18.24
C LEU A 320 -22.77 0.57 -17.27
N PRO A 321 -23.39 1.75 -17.06
CA PRO A 321 -24.50 1.95 -16.16
C PRO A 321 -25.77 1.07 -16.28
N ALA A 322 -25.94 0.29 -17.35
CA ALA A 322 -27.22 -0.32 -17.70
C ALA A 322 -27.10 -1.79 -18.09
N ALA A 323 -28.25 -2.47 -18.09
CA ALA A 323 -28.39 -3.88 -18.47
C ALA A 323 -28.03 -4.13 -19.95
N ASN A 324 -26.74 -4.28 -20.27
CA ASN A 324 -26.20 -4.72 -21.55
C ASN A 324 -25.10 -5.79 -21.36
N GLU A 325 -24.37 -6.16 -22.41
CA GLU A 325 -23.28 -7.14 -22.29
C GLU A 325 -22.10 -6.64 -21.41
N PHE A 326 -22.08 -5.35 -21.08
CA PHE A 326 -21.14 -4.62 -20.21
C PHE A 326 -21.79 -4.10 -18.90
N THR A 327 -22.94 -4.64 -18.48
CA THR A 327 -23.67 -4.22 -17.28
C THR A 327 -22.80 -4.30 -16.03
N TRP A 328 -22.91 -3.34 -15.10
CA TRP A 328 -22.27 -3.29 -13.77
C TRP A 328 -21.90 -4.68 -13.18
N GLY A 329 -20.67 -5.11 -13.46
CA GLY A 329 -19.95 -6.17 -12.74
C GLY A 329 -19.16 -5.59 -11.56
N GLN A 330 -17.95 -6.08 -11.31
CA GLN A 330 -16.92 -5.27 -10.65
C GLN A 330 -16.13 -4.55 -11.75
N PRO A 331 -15.49 -3.38 -11.48
CA PRO A 331 -14.56 -2.81 -12.43
C PRO A 331 -13.54 -3.87 -12.87
N VAL A 332 -13.23 -3.89 -14.16
CA VAL A 332 -12.18 -4.76 -14.67
C VAL A 332 -10.85 -4.07 -14.40
N TYR A 333 -10.04 -4.67 -13.54
CA TYR A 333 -8.71 -4.21 -13.22
C TYR A 333 -7.68 -4.96 -14.05
N LEU A 334 -6.62 -4.25 -14.45
CA LEU A 334 -5.35 -4.86 -14.80
C LEU A 334 -4.31 -4.67 -13.69
N ASP A 335 -3.43 -5.64 -13.51
CA ASP A 335 -2.52 -5.66 -12.36
C ASP A 335 -1.36 -4.68 -12.48
N HIS A 336 -0.81 -4.48 -13.67
CA HIS A 336 0.39 -3.65 -13.84
C HIS A 336 0.21 -2.56 -14.89
N ARG A 337 0.90 -1.45 -14.69
CA ARG A 337 1.05 -0.35 -15.64
C ARG A 337 2.52 -0.10 -15.91
N TYR A 338 2.90 -0.18 -17.17
CA TYR A 338 4.18 0.27 -17.68
C TYR A 338 4.00 1.57 -18.45
N HIS A 339 4.95 2.49 -18.29
CA HIS A 339 5.01 3.69 -19.11
C HIS A 339 6.46 4.03 -19.45
N ARG A 340 6.60 4.89 -20.45
CA ARG A 340 7.90 5.33 -20.96
C ARG A 340 8.75 5.91 -19.83
N GLY A 341 9.98 5.40 -19.68
CA GLY A 341 10.86 5.74 -18.56
C GLY A 341 11.17 4.58 -17.61
N GLY A 342 10.58 3.40 -17.85
CA GLY A 342 10.99 2.15 -17.23
C GLY A 342 10.28 1.78 -15.93
N GLU A 343 9.49 2.69 -15.36
CA GLU A 343 8.75 2.44 -14.11
C GLU A 343 7.51 1.59 -14.39
N VAL A 344 7.44 0.44 -13.72
CA VAL A 344 6.23 -0.35 -13.59
C VAL A 344 5.58 -0.04 -12.25
N LEU A 345 4.34 0.39 -12.31
CA LEU A 345 3.48 0.42 -11.15
C LEU A 345 2.63 -0.84 -11.16
N SER A 346 2.69 -1.60 -10.09
CA SER A 346 1.78 -2.72 -9.87
C SER A 346 0.57 -2.25 -9.08
N ALA A 347 -0.52 -2.99 -9.10
CA ALA A 347 -1.61 -2.87 -8.16
C ALA A 347 -0.99 -2.70 -6.77
N LEU A 348 -1.45 -1.71 -6.01
CA LEU A 348 -1.10 -1.71 -4.60
C LEU A 348 -1.50 -3.09 -4.10
N PRO A 349 -0.63 -3.86 -3.42
CA PRO A 349 -1.02 -5.17 -2.89
C PRO A 349 -2.33 -4.93 -2.18
N ALA A 350 -3.40 -5.54 -2.73
CA ALA A 350 -4.76 -5.10 -2.46
C ALA A 350 -4.83 -4.81 -0.98
N ALA A 351 -5.17 -3.58 -0.58
CA ALA A 351 -5.36 -3.27 0.82
C ALA A 351 -6.17 -4.44 1.37
N GLY A 352 -5.54 -5.25 2.25
CA GLY A 352 -5.83 -6.69 2.37
C GLY A 352 -7.31 -7.03 2.50
N PRO A 353 -7.71 -8.30 2.30
CA PRO A 353 -9.12 -8.73 2.24
C PRO A 353 -10.02 -7.89 3.13
N THR A 354 -11.05 -7.28 2.52
CA THR A 354 -12.05 -6.47 3.23
C THR A 354 -12.47 -7.22 4.49
N PHE A 355 -12.11 -6.68 5.66
CA PHE A 355 -12.59 -7.19 6.93
C PHE A 355 -14.12 -7.30 6.85
N PRO A 356 -14.76 -8.34 7.41
CA PRO A 356 -16.21 -8.40 7.44
C PRO A 356 -16.73 -7.17 8.21
N THR A 357 -17.16 -6.12 7.49
CA THR A 357 -17.62 -4.88 8.13
C THR A 357 -19.00 -5.05 8.74
N SER A 358 -19.77 -6.01 8.25
CA SER A 358 -21.08 -6.36 8.80
C SER A 358 -20.92 -6.93 10.22
N GLY A 359 -21.50 -6.23 11.18
CA GLY A 359 -21.52 -6.59 12.60
C GLY A 359 -20.27 -6.22 13.38
N LEU A 360 -19.30 -5.51 12.77
CA LEU A 360 -18.14 -5.00 13.50
C LEU A 360 -18.57 -3.82 14.39
N MET A 361 -18.53 -4.00 15.71
CA MET A 361 -18.88 -2.92 16.65
C MET A 361 -17.66 -2.13 17.13
N LEU A 362 -16.49 -2.78 17.20
CA LEU A 362 -15.28 -2.17 17.76
C LEU A 362 -14.01 -2.73 17.10
N TYR A 363 -13.09 -1.82 16.77
CA TYR A 363 -11.74 -2.11 16.32
C TYR A 363 -10.72 -1.35 17.19
N VAL A 364 -9.77 -2.07 17.78
CA VAL A 364 -8.67 -1.50 18.56
C VAL A 364 -7.35 -1.86 17.92
N ASP A 365 -6.77 -0.91 17.18
CA ASP A 365 -5.41 -1.03 16.64
C ASP A 365 -4.38 -0.70 17.73
N ALA A 366 -3.97 -1.71 18.50
CA ALA A 366 -3.12 -1.50 19.66
C ALA A 366 -1.64 -1.20 19.34
N ALA A 367 -1.29 -0.86 18.09
CA ALA A 367 -0.01 -0.24 17.73
C ALA A 367 -0.04 1.32 17.71
N VAL A 368 -1.05 1.93 18.39
CA VAL A 368 -1.24 3.34 18.84
C VAL A 368 -2.34 4.13 18.09
N ASP A 369 -3.50 4.38 18.73
CA ASP A 369 -3.91 5.65 19.37
C ASP A 369 -5.11 5.44 20.34
N SER A 370 -5.38 6.40 21.23
CA SER A 370 -6.39 6.30 22.31
C SER A 370 -7.80 6.75 21.91
N THR A 371 -8.13 6.84 20.63
CA THR A 371 -9.40 7.47 20.20
C THR A 371 -10.56 6.50 19.99
N GLY A 372 -10.34 5.18 20.05
CA GLY A 372 -11.40 4.14 20.10
C GLY A 372 -12.70 4.56 19.41
N ARG A 373 -12.68 4.72 18.08
CA ARG A 373 -13.86 5.20 17.35
C ARG A 373 -14.92 4.12 17.30
N SER A 374 -16.12 4.44 17.81
CA SER A 374 -17.33 3.70 17.46
C SER A 374 -17.56 3.83 15.96
N LEU A 375 -17.83 2.72 15.28
CA LEU A 375 -18.18 2.70 13.86
C LEU A 375 -19.70 2.55 13.64
N ASP A 376 -20.49 2.59 14.72
CA ASP A 376 -21.94 2.47 14.65
C ASP A 376 -22.58 3.69 13.95
N PRO A 377 -23.20 3.51 12.77
CA PRO A 377 -23.83 4.59 12.02
C PRO A 377 -25.20 5.02 12.60
N THR A 378 -25.75 4.28 13.57
CA THR A 378 -27.11 4.51 14.10
C THR A 378 -27.17 5.58 15.19
N GLY A 379 -26.03 5.99 15.76
CA GLY A 379 -25.96 7.02 16.80
C GLY A 379 -26.47 6.58 18.17
N ASP A 380 -26.72 5.28 18.36
CA ASP A 380 -27.19 4.70 19.62
C ASP A 380 -26.03 4.44 20.62
N VAL A 381 -24.79 4.65 20.18
CA VAL A 381 -23.56 4.56 20.99
C VAL A 381 -23.05 5.98 21.31
N PRO A 382 -22.83 6.35 22.60
CA PRO A 382 -22.20 7.62 22.93
C PRO A 382 -20.79 7.72 22.32
N ASP A 383 -20.43 8.89 21.77
CA ASP A 383 -19.13 9.24 21.13
C ASP A 383 -17.86 9.00 21.99
N VAL A 384 -17.99 8.49 23.21
CA VAL A 384 -16.87 8.25 24.13
C VAL A 384 -16.99 6.86 24.75
N MET A 385 -16.45 5.84 24.07
CA MET A 385 -15.89 4.70 24.77
C MET A 385 -14.54 5.14 25.33
N THR A 386 -14.50 5.50 26.61
CA THR A 386 -13.23 5.78 27.28
C THR A 386 -12.47 4.44 27.41
N ALA A 387 -11.48 4.19 26.56
CA ALA A 387 -10.34 3.36 26.95
C ALA A 387 -9.65 4.10 28.11
N ALA A 388 -10.16 3.91 29.32
CA ALA A 388 -9.65 4.61 30.49
C ALA A 388 -8.29 4.02 30.86
N TYR A 389 -7.22 4.70 30.47
CA TYR A 389 -6.01 4.70 31.27
C TYR A 389 -6.37 5.40 32.59
N VAL A 390 -6.65 4.63 33.65
CA VAL A 390 -6.85 5.20 34.99
C VAL A 390 -5.49 5.55 35.58
N ASP A 391 -4.98 6.73 35.23
CA ASP A 391 -4.25 7.56 36.19
C ASP A 391 -4.41 9.04 35.81
N THR A 392 -5.27 9.75 36.53
CA THR A 392 -5.41 11.21 36.41
C THR A 392 -5.17 11.88 37.76
N ALA A 393 -3.91 12.24 37.98
CA ALA A 393 -3.38 13.33 38.81
C ALA A 393 -3.33 13.16 40.36
N PRO A 394 -2.27 13.69 41.01
CA PRO A 394 -2.06 13.60 42.45
C PRO A 394 -2.99 14.56 43.21
N LYS A 395 -3.80 14.01 44.10
CA LYS A 395 -4.23 14.72 45.32
C LYS A 395 -3.72 13.92 46.52
N TYR A 396 -2.94 14.59 47.36
CA TYR A 396 -2.46 14.11 48.66
C TYR A 396 -3.44 13.19 49.36
N TRP A 397 -3.09 11.91 49.50
CA TRP A 397 -3.51 11.10 50.64
C TRP A 397 -2.27 10.52 51.30
N THR A 398 -2.10 10.97 52.53
CA THR A 398 -1.07 10.59 53.49
C THR A 398 -1.02 9.08 53.69
N SER A 399 0.20 8.59 53.86
CA SER A 399 0.55 7.26 54.33
C SER A 399 -0.43 6.66 55.35
N ASP A 400 -1.03 5.53 55.02
CA ASP A 400 -1.24 4.45 55.99
C ASP A 400 -0.18 3.37 55.71
N PRO A 401 0.77 3.13 56.64
CA PRO A 401 1.92 2.25 56.44
C PRO A 401 1.65 0.76 56.73
N THR A 402 0.43 0.24 56.57
CA THR A 402 0.17 -1.19 56.82
C THR A 402 -0.74 -1.86 55.78
N GLY A 403 -0.14 -2.45 54.75
CA GLY A 403 -0.85 -3.37 53.84
C GLY A 403 -0.08 -3.65 52.56
N ALA A 404 0.55 -4.82 52.49
CA ALA A 404 1.30 -5.28 51.34
C ALA A 404 0.44 -5.32 50.06
N HIS A 405 0.94 -4.77 48.95
CA HIS A 405 0.92 -5.31 47.57
C HIS A 405 1.59 -4.30 46.63
N GLY A 406 2.90 -4.46 46.44
CA GLY A 406 3.67 -3.69 45.46
C GLY A 406 3.51 -4.21 44.03
N GLY A 407 3.71 -3.32 43.05
CA GLY A 407 3.94 -3.65 41.64
C GLY A 407 2.85 -3.14 40.69
N ALA A 408 3.01 -1.91 40.19
CA ALA A 408 2.21 -1.31 39.13
C ALA A 408 2.62 -1.86 37.75
N THR A 409 1.65 -2.34 36.96
CA THR A 409 1.74 -2.61 35.51
C THR A 409 0.40 -2.23 34.89
N GLY A 410 0.44 -1.76 33.63
CA GLY A 410 -0.71 -1.20 32.91
C GLY A 410 -1.88 -2.18 32.79
N ARG A 411 -3.11 -1.65 32.83
CA ARG A 411 -4.35 -2.40 32.66
C ARG A 411 -5.05 -1.93 31.40
N LEU A 412 -5.57 -2.85 30.58
CA LEU A 412 -6.59 -2.53 29.60
C LEU A 412 -7.94 -3.05 30.15
N LEU A 413 -8.76 -2.14 30.69
CA LEU A 413 -10.09 -2.49 31.19
C LEU A 413 -11.11 -2.22 30.10
N TRP A 414 -11.85 -3.24 29.68
CA TRP A 414 -13.01 -3.06 28.81
C TRP A 414 -14.31 -3.40 29.56
N ASN A 415 -15.01 -2.34 29.94
CA ASN A 415 -16.30 -2.45 30.61
C ASN A 415 -17.41 -2.33 29.55
N ALA A 416 -17.84 -3.47 28.99
CA ALA A 416 -19.03 -3.50 28.15
C ALA A 416 -20.27 -3.36 29.05
N ASP A 417 -21.09 -2.34 28.80
CA ASP A 417 -22.37 -2.16 29.48
C ASP A 417 -23.29 -3.38 29.20
N ALA A 418 -24.31 -3.63 30.02
CA ALA A 418 -25.21 -4.79 29.85
C ALA A 418 -26.10 -4.73 28.58
N ARG A 419 -25.88 -3.73 27.71
CA ARG A 419 -26.64 -3.47 26.48
C ARG A 419 -25.97 -4.04 25.22
N TRP A 420 -24.78 -4.62 25.33
CA TRP A 420 -23.98 -5.13 24.21
C TRP A 420 -24.13 -6.64 23.96
N GLU A 421 -25.09 -7.31 24.62
CA GLU A 421 -25.33 -8.73 24.44
C GLU A 421 -26.18 -8.98 23.19
N ALA A 422 -25.54 -8.95 22.03
CA ALA A 422 -26.11 -9.59 20.86
C ALA A 422 -26.27 -11.10 21.14
N PRO A 423 -27.35 -11.74 20.64
CA PRO A 423 -27.60 -13.16 20.88
C PRO A 423 -26.46 -14.05 20.36
N SER A 424 -25.62 -13.55 19.47
CA SER A 424 -24.35 -14.16 19.05
C SER A 424 -23.27 -13.09 18.99
N TYR A 425 -22.00 -13.42 19.24
CA TYR A 425 -20.89 -12.46 19.13
C TYR A 425 -19.57 -13.17 18.80
N THR A 426 -18.60 -12.40 18.31
CA THR A 426 -17.22 -12.86 18.12
C THR A 426 -16.24 -11.85 18.65
N VAL A 427 -15.23 -12.31 19.38
CA VAL A 427 -14.13 -11.46 19.81
C VAL A 427 -12.82 -12.10 19.41
N CYS A 428 -11.92 -11.32 18.82
CA CYS A 428 -10.69 -11.86 18.28
C CYS A 428 -9.56 -10.84 18.33
N GLY A 429 -8.32 -11.33 18.25
CA GLY A 429 -7.13 -10.49 18.20
C GLY A 429 -5.85 -11.29 18.12
N TRP A 430 -4.73 -10.58 17.93
CA TRP A 430 -3.39 -11.15 17.96
C TRP A 430 -2.82 -11.11 19.37
N PHE A 431 -2.20 -12.20 19.81
CA PHE A 431 -1.62 -12.35 21.14
C PHE A 431 -0.20 -12.89 21.03
N TYR A 432 0.72 -12.30 21.77
CA TYR A 432 2.12 -12.71 21.86
C TYR A 432 2.46 -13.03 23.31
N LYS A 433 2.89 -14.26 23.61
CA LYS A 433 3.23 -14.69 24.98
C LYS A 433 4.74 -14.58 25.23
N ARG A 434 5.17 -13.84 26.26
CA ARG A 434 6.62 -13.64 26.57
C ARG A 434 7.22 -14.70 27.48
N VAL A 435 6.47 -15.15 28.49
CA VAL A 435 7.01 -15.96 29.59
C VAL A 435 6.11 -17.14 29.93
N ASP A 436 6.74 -18.12 30.56
CA ASP A 436 6.16 -19.41 30.92
C ASP A 436 5.40 -19.38 32.26
N ALA A 437 4.53 -18.38 32.45
CA ALA A 437 3.68 -18.28 33.62
C ALA A 437 2.25 -18.77 33.30
N ARG A 438 1.44 -19.05 34.34
CA ARG A 438 -0.02 -19.19 34.16
C ARG A 438 -0.58 -17.84 33.77
N GLN A 439 -1.13 -17.74 32.57
CA GLN A 439 -1.64 -16.48 32.03
C GLN A 439 -3.09 -16.63 31.62
N GLY A 440 -3.95 -15.79 32.21
CA GLY A 440 -5.33 -15.63 31.77
C GLY A 440 -5.38 -14.69 30.58
N LEU A 441 -5.86 -15.18 29.45
CA LEU A 441 -6.03 -14.43 28.22
C LEU A 441 -7.38 -13.69 28.24
N TRP A 442 -8.42 -14.35 28.78
CA TRP A 442 -9.80 -13.85 28.87
C TRP A 442 -10.45 -14.26 30.18
N SER A 443 -11.26 -13.37 30.78
CA SER A 443 -12.18 -13.73 31.87
C SER A 443 -13.56 -13.12 31.67
N GLN A 444 -14.61 -13.94 31.59
CA GLN A 444 -16.00 -13.49 31.75
C GLN A 444 -16.47 -13.90 33.14
N TYR A 445 -16.94 -12.94 33.95
CA TYR A 445 -17.44 -13.20 35.30
C TYR A 445 -18.92 -12.86 35.42
N ASP A 446 -19.78 -13.87 35.54
CA ASP A 446 -21.18 -13.68 35.92
C ASP A 446 -21.27 -13.54 37.45
N PRO A 447 -21.53 -12.33 37.99
CA PRO A 447 -21.61 -12.11 39.43
C PRO A 447 -22.82 -12.78 40.08
N THR A 448 -23.85 -13.11 39.30
CA THR A 448 -25.12 -13.69 39.77
C THR A 448 -25.00 -15.20 39.96
N ASN A 449 -24.35 -15.89 39.02
CA ASN A 449 -24.18 -17.34 39.07
C ASN A 449 -22.79 -17.81 39.51
N LYS A 450 -21.86 -16.89 39.80
CA LYS A 450 -20.44 -17.16 40.08
C LYS A 450 -19.75 -18.00 39.00
N LYS A 451 -20.29 -18.00 37.78
CA LYS A 451 -19.69 -18.70 36.65
C LYS A 451 -18.57 -17.83 36.08
N LYS A 452 -17.39 -18.43 35.97
CA LYS A 452 -16.21 -17.82 35.37
C LYS A 452 -15.87 -18.62 34.13
N PHE A 453 -15.76 -17.96 32.99
CA PHE A 453 -15.03 -18.50 31.86
C PHE A 453 -13.65 -17.85 31.90
N ASN A 454 -12.63 -18.63 32.29
CA ASN A 454 -11.24 -18.19 32.24
C ASN A 454 -10.53 -19.00 31.17
N TRP A 455 -10.01 -18.31 30.15
CA TRP A 455 -9.11 -18.95 29.21
C TRP A 455 -7.68 -18.77 29.71
N MET A 456 -7.08 -19.85 30.18
CA MET A 456 -5.72 -19.84 30.73
C MET A 456 -4.80 -20.73 29.91
N ALA A 457 -3.63 -20.20 29.57
CA ALA A 457 -2.49 -21.00 29.15
C ALA A 457 -1.58 -21.20 30.37
N ASP A 458 -1.25 -22.45 30.68
CA ASP A 458 -0.36 -22.79 31.77
C ASP A 458 1.14 -22.76 31.31
N PRO A 459 2.11 -22.94 32.25
CA PRO A 459 3.54 -23.04 31.96
C PRO A 459 3.98 -24.28 31.17
N ASN A 460 3.12 -25.28 30.98
CA ASN A 460 3.44 -26.46 30.18
C ASN A 460 2.89 -26.32 28.75
N GLY A 461 2.29 -25.17 28.43
CA GLY A 461 1.55 -24.97 27.19
C GLY A 461 0.19 -25.68 27.17
N GLU A 462 -0.23 -26.24 28.32
CA GLU A 462 -1.52 -26.88 28.49
C GLU A 462 -2.59 -25.82 28.79
N TYR A 463 -3.78 -26.04 28.25
CA TYR A 463 -4.91 -25.17 28.49
C TYR A 463 -5.71 -25.66 29.68
N HIS A 464 -6.01 -24.75 30.59
CA HIS A 464 -7.04 -25.00 31.60
C HIS A 464 -8.23 -24.11 31.28
N ASN A 465 -9.29 -24.72 30.75
CA ASN A 465 -10.59 -24.07 30.73
C ASN A 465 -11.27 -24.31 32.08
N ASN A 466 -11.05 -23.40 33.01
CA ASN A 466 -11.65 -23.52 34.33
C ASN A 466 -13.06 -22.91 34.29
N MET A 467 -13.99 -23.62 33.63
CA MET A 467 -15.42 -23.31 33.80
C MET A 467 -15.82 -23.74 35.21
N ILE A 468 -15.89 -22.78 36.14
CA ILE A 468 -16.52 -23.00 37.44
C ILE A 468 -18.05 -23.00 37.23
N ALA A 469 -18.54 -23.97 36.47
CA ALA A 469 -19.88 -24.50 36.59
C ALA A 469 -19.77 -25.77 37.45
N SER A 470 -20.79 -26.10 38.22
CA SER A 470 -20.82 -27.18 39.22
C SER A 470 -20.61 -28.62 38.70
N GLY A 471 -20.02 -28.81 37.52
CA GLY A 471 -19.55 -30.08 36.96
C GLY A 471 -18.33 -29.81 36.07
N GLY A 472 -17.12 -30.02 36.62
CA GLY A 472 -15.86 -29.69 35.97
C GLY A 472 -15.64 -30.43 34.66
N LEU A 473 -15.51 -29.66 33.58
CA LEU A 473 -14.88 -30.10 32.34
C LEU A 473 -13.49 -29.47 32.30
N ASP A 474 -12.51 -30.15 32.91
CA ASP A 474 -11.10 -29.85 32.66
C ASP A 474 -10.75 -30.40 31.27
N TYR A 475 -10.50 -29.52 30.32
CA TYR A 475 -10.08 -29.88 28.97
C TYR A 475 -8.56 -29.71 28.88
N ASP A 476 -7.81 -30.72 29.34
CA ASP A 476 -6.35 -30.77 29.19
C ASP A 476 -5.99 -31.19 27.76
N GLY A 477 -5.78 -30.21 26.88
CA GLY A 477 -5.44 -30.44 25.48
C GLY A 477 -4.17 -29.72 25.03
N GLY A 478 -3.06 -30.45 24.92
CA GLY A 478 -1.91 -30.27 24.00
C GLY A 478 -1.06 -28.96 24.07
N PRO A 479 0.29 -29.05 23.97
CA PRO A 479 1.20 -27.90 24.07
C PRO A 479 1.33 -27.16 22.73
N TRP A 480 0.74 -25.97 22.56
CA TRP A 480 0.76 -25.30 21.24
C TRP A 480 0.92 -23.77 21.23
N PHE A 481 1.09 -23.13 22.39
CA PHE A 481 1.60 -21.77 22.40
C PHE A 481 3.12 -21.78 22.36
N GLY A 482 3.69 -21.46 21.20
CA GLY A 482 5.08 -21.06 21.17
C GLY A 482 5.27 -19.87 22.10
N LEU A 483 6.19 -19.97 23.06
CA LEU A 483 6.69 -18.77 23.70
C LEU A 483 7.33 -17.91 22.61
N ASN A 484 7.10 -16.61 22.67
CA ASN A 484 7.63 -15.64 21.73
C ASN A 484 7.11 -15.77 20.29
N THR A 485 5.89 -16.29 20.10
CA THR A 485 5.20 -16.26 18.81
C THR A 485 3.88 -15.52 18.91
N TRP A 486 3.51 -14.84 17.83
CA TRP A 486 2.19 -14.24 17.65
C TRP A 486 1.20 -15.31 17.21
N HIS A 487 0.04 -15.32 17.84
CA HIS A 487 -1.08 -16.16 17.46
C HIS A 487 -2.34 -15.33 17.35
N PHE A 488 -3.16 -15.64 16.35
CA PHE A 488 -4.48 -15.04 16.20
C PHE A 488 -5.49 -15.90 16.96
N HIS A 489 -6.24 -15.29 17.87
CA HIS A 489 -7.26 -15.97 18.63
C HIS A 489 -8.62 -15.39 18.31
N ALA A 490 -9.63 -16.26 18.21
CA ALA A 490 -11.03 -15.85 18.14
C ALA A 490 -11.88 -16.69 19.07
N LEU A 491 -12.82 -16.04 19.75
CA LEU A 491 -13.86 -16.65 20.55
C LEU A 491 -15.19 -16.24 19.94
N ARG A 492 -15.96 -17.24 19.54
CA ARG A 492 -17.26 -17.09 18.89
C ARG A 492 -18.32 -17.71 19.77
N TYR A 493 -19.38 -16.98 20.06
CA TYR A 493 -20.55 -17.46 20.78
C TYR A 493 -21.80 -17.38 19.88
N THR A 494 -22.61 -18.43 19.86
CA THR A 494 -23.88 -18.48 19.13
C THR A 494 -25.08 -18.46 20.06
N ASP A 495 -26.22 -18.02 19.55
CA ASP A 495 -27.50 -17.95 20.28
C ASP A 495 -28.05 -19.33 20.67
N GLN A 496 -27.52 -20.39 20.06
CA GLN A 496 -27.80 -21.79 20.37
C GLN A 496 -27.01 -22.31 21.58
N GLY A 497 -26.15 -21.48 22.19
CA GLY A 497 -25.31 -21.90 23.31
C GLY A 497 -24.02 -22.59 22.86
N GLU A 498 -23.57 -22.36 21.63
CA GLU A 498 -22.27 -22.85 21.16
C GLU A 498 -21.18 -21.81 21.40
N LEU A 499 -20.09 -22.21 22.05
CA LEU A 499 -18.88 -21.42 22.18
C LEU A 499 -17.75 -22.09 21.40
N THR A 500 -17.31 -21.49 20.29
CA THR A 500 -16.15 -21.92 19.51
C THR A 500 -14.92 -21.07 19.86
N ILE A 501 -13.79 -21.72 20.11
CA ILE A 501 -12.48 -21.08 20.18
C ILE A 501 -11.73 -21.43 18.90
N SER A 502 -11.17 -20.44 18.21
CA SER A 502 -10.32 -20.62 17.04
C SER A 502 -8.93 -20.06 17.31
N VAL A 503 -7.92 -20.71 16.76
CA VAL A 503 -6.51 -20.30 16.80
C VAL A 503 -5.97 -20.30 15.37
N ASP A 504 -5.31 -19.22 14.97
CA ASP A 504 -4.69 -19.06 13.65
C ASP A 504 -5.67 -19.36 12.50
N GLY A 505 -6.90 -18.86 12.66
CA GLY A 505 -7.98 -19.00 11.68
C GLY A 505 -8.67 -20.37 11.65
N GLN A 506 -8.29 -21.31 12.52
CA GLN A 506 -8.86 -22.67 12.56
C GLN A 506 -9.64 -22.92 13.86
N PRO A 507 -10.83 -23.55 13.81
CA PRO A 507 -11.56 -23.98 15.00
C PRO A 507 -10.73 -24.96 15.83
N TRP A 508 -10.55 -24.65 17.11
CA TRP A 508 -9.75 -25.44 18.03
C TRP A 508 -10.61 -26.20 19.04
N ALA A 509 -11.61 -25.54 19.62
CA ALA A 509 -12.53 -26.15 20.58
C ALA A 509 -13.95 -25.66 20.37
N VAL A 510 -14.94 -26.53 20.58
CA VAL A 510 -16.37 -26.20 20.51
C VAL A 510 -17.04 -26.71 21.78
N VAL A 511 -17.77 -25.83 22.47
CA VAL A 511 -18.59 -26.16 23.64
C VAL A 511 -20.05 -25.96 23.25
N THR A 512 -20.81 -27.04 23.08
CA THR A 512 -22.19 -27.00 22.56
C THR A 512 -23.28 -26.82 23.61
N ASP A 513 -22.92 -26.89 24.90
CA ASP A 513 -23.86 -26.77 26.03
C ASP A 513 -23.58 -25.51 26.87
N TYR A 514 -23.07 -24.44 26.25
CA TYR A 514 -22.94 -23.17 26.94
C TYR A 514 -24.34 -22.62 27.23
N PRO A 515 -24.65 -22.17 28.47
CA PRO A 515 -26.03 -21.85 28.84
C PRO A 515 -26.66 -20.79 27.92
N ALA A 516 -27.52 -21.22 27.01
CA ALA A 516 -28.30 -20.33 26.17
C ALA A 516 -29.25 -19.50 27.05
N GLY A 517 -28.97 -18.20 27.18
CA GLY A 517 -29.95 -17.22 27.63
C GLY A 517 -30.19 -17.06 29.13
N GLN A 518 -29.16 -16.77 29.93
CA GLN A 518 -29.37 -16.04 31.21
C GLN A 518 -28.50 -14.78 31.32
N GLY A 519 -28.48 -13.97 30.27
CA GLY A 519 -28.08 -12.55 30.35
C GLY A 519 -29.06 -11.77 31.22
N THR A 520 -29.07 -12.00 32.53
CA THR A 520 -29.63 -11.00 33.45
C THR A 520 -28.62 -9.86 33.50
N ALA A 521 -29.10 -8.64 33.22
CA ALA A 521 -28.37 -7.39 32.96
C ALA A 521 -27.39 -6.88 34.05
N ALA A 522 -26.65 -7.75 34.72
CA ALA A 522 -25.69 -7.44 35.77
C ALA A 522 -24.26 -7.80 35.31
N LEU A 523 -23.73 -6.96 34.40
CA LEU A 523 -22.33 -6.67 34.05
C LEU A 523 -21.27 -7.79 34.11
N SER A 524 -20.52 -7.95 33.01
CA SER A 524 -19.22 -8.61 33.01
C SER A 524 -18.23 -7.93 32.04
N VAL A 525 -17.27 -7.22 32.63
CA VAL A 525 -16.07 -6.64 32.00
C VAL A 525 -15.32 -7.74 31.22
N SER A 526 -15.01 -7.51 29.95
CA SER A 526 -14.02 -8.33 29.24
C SER A 526 -12.64 -7.77 29.57
N LEU A 527 -11.86 -8.50 30.37
CA LEU A 527 -10.51 -8.06 30.74
C LEU A 527 -9.50 -8.71 29.81
N LEU A 528 -8.75 -7.87 29.09
CA LEU A 528 -7.49 -8.27 28.46
C LEU A 528 -6.37 -8.05 29.47
N GLY A 529 -5.94 -9.13 30.11
CA GLY A 529 -4.63 -9.21 30.76
C GLY A 529 -4.53 -9.17 32.29
N ARG A 530 -5.63 -9.11 33.04
CA ARG A 530 -5.62 -9.38 34.50
C ARG A 530 -7.03 -9.64 35.07
N ASN A 531 -7.14 -10.54 36.05
CA ASN A 531 -8.29 -10.66 36.96
C ASN A 531 -8.01 -9.94 38.29
N ASP A 532 -8.99 -9.22 38.85
CA ASP A 532 -8.82 -8.42 40.07
C ASP A 532 -8.75 -9.26 41.37
N ASP A 533 -9.21 -10.52 41.36
CA ASP A 533 -9.33 -11.33 42.58
C ASP A 533 -8.10 -12.19 42.92
N TYR A 534 -7.23 -12.52 41.95
CA TYR A 534 -6.06 -13.38 42.17
C TYR A 534 -4.80 -12.79 41.55
N ALA A 535 -3.84 -12.39 42.39
CA ALA A 535 -2.57 -11.79 41.96
C ALA A 535 -1.68 -12.69 41.08
N ALA A 536 -2.02 -13.97 40.94
CA ALA A 536 -1.24 -14.99 40.24
C ALA A 536 -1.57 -15.14 38.74
N GLU A 537 -2.62 -14.49 38.24
CA GLU A 537 -3.12 -14.66 36.86
C GLU A 537 -2.93 -13.36 36.06
N ARG A 538 -1.68 -13.06 35.67
CA ARG A 538 -1.34 -11.91 34.83
C ARG A 538 -0.99 -12.38 33.42
N PHE A 539 -1.54 -11.75 32.39
CA PHE A 539 -1.01 -11.93 31.04
C PHE A 539 0.31 -11.16 30.94
N ASP A 540 1.38 -11.85 30.57
CA ASP A 540 2.67 -11.23 30.29
C ASP A 540 3.03 -11.53 28.83
N GLY A 541 2.66 -10.56 28.00
CA GLY A 541 2.63 -10.65 26.56
C GLY A 541 2.19 -9.34 25.91
N HIS A 542 2.02 -9.37 24.59
CA HIS A 542 1.46 -8.27 23.81
C HIS A 542 0.12 -8.68 23.20
N VAL A 543 -0.78 -7.71 23.03
CA VAL A 543 -2.04 -7.88 22.30
C VAL A 543 -2.03 -6.86 21.17
N ALA A 544 -2.37 -7.29 19.96
CA ALA A 544 -2.50 -6.43 18.79
C ALA A 544 -3.84 -6.68 18.12
N GLN A 545 -4.41 -5.62 17.54
CA GLN A 545 -5.66 -5.64 16.78
C GLN A 545 -6.78 -6.43 17.45
N ALA A 546 -7.44 -5.86 18.46
CA ALA A 546 -8.62 -6.51 19.03
C ALA A 546 -9.87 -6.09 18.24
N TRP A 547 -10.68 -7.06 17.82
CA TRP A 547 -11.96 -6.85 17.15
C TRP A 547 -13.10 -7.44 17.97
N TYR A 548 -14.26 -6.79 17.91
CA TYR A 548 -15.51 -7.33 18.43
C TYR A 548 -16.63 -7.21 17.41
N TYR A 549 -17.33 -8.32 17.22
CA TYR A 549 -18.46 -8.47 16.33
C TYR A 549 -19.72 -8.81 17.12
N ASP A 550 -20.84 -8.14 16.82
CA ASP A 550 -22.17 -8.43 17.37
C ASP A 550 -22.86 -9.65 16.72
N ARG A 551 -22.07 -10.50 16.07
CA ARG A 551 -22.50 -11.76 15.48
C ARG A 551 -21.41 -12.82 15.58
N ALA A 552 -21.83 -14.07 15.41
CA ALA A 552 -20.91 -15.18 15.22
C ALA A 552 -20.31 -15.13 13.81
N LEU A 553 -18.99 -14.94 13.70
CA LEU A 553 -18.26 -15.05 12.43
C LEU A 553 -18.17 -16.52 12.02
N THR A 554 -18.31 -16.82 10.74
CA THR A 554 -18.10 -18.17 10.20
C THR A 554 -16.62 -18.56 10.25
N ASP A 555 -16.32 -19.87 10.14
CA ASP A 555 -14.93 -20.34 10.10
C ASP A 555 -14.18 -19.77 8.89
N GLY A 556 -14.86 -19.61 7.74
CA GLY A 556 -14.30 -18.98 6.55
C GLY A 556 -13.95 -17.50 6.75
N GLU A 557 -14.79 -16.76 7.49
CA GLU A 557 -14.50 -15.36 7.84
C GLU A 557 -13.32 -15.24 8.81
N LEU A 558 -13.22 -16.13 9.80
CA LEU A 558 -12.09 -16.16 10.73
C LEU A 558 -10.78 -16.56 10.03
N ALA A 559 -10.82 -17.54 9.12
CA ALA A 559 -9.68 -17.92 8.30
C ALA A 559 -9.24 -16.77 7.37
N ALA A 560 -10.18 -16.11 6.70
CA ALA A 560 -9.89 -14.96 5.85
C ALA A 560 -9.28 -13.80 6.66
N MET A 561 -9.81 -13.53 7.86
CA MET A 561 -9.30 -12.49 8.75
C MET A 561 -7.91 -12.83 9.32
N TYR A 562 -7.65 -14.10 9.63
CA TYR A 562 -6.31 -14.56 9.97
C TYR A 562 -5.36 -14.34 8.80
N GLN A 563 -5.66 -14.84 7.60
CA GLN A 563 -4.77 -14.70 6.44
C GLN A 563 -4.54 -13.24 6.05
N SER A 564 -5.57 -12.40 6.11
CA SER A 564 -5.45 -10.97 5.79
C SER A 564 -4.52 -10.25 6.76
N THR A 565 -4.67 -10.53 8.05
CA THR A 565 -3.85 -9.89 9.09
C THR A 565 -2.45 -10.51 9.10
N LYS A 566 -2.33 -11.81 8.90
CA LYS A 566 -1.05 -12.52 8.75
C LYS A 566 -0.22 -11.95 7.61
N ALA A 567 -0.82 -11.74 6.44
CA ALA A 567 -0.18 -11.13 5.27
C ALA A 567 0.22 -9.67 5.54
N ARG A 568 -0.68 -8.89 6.18
CA ARG A 568 -0.39 -7.49 6.56
C ARG A 568 0.81 -7.36 7.51
N TYR A 569 1.03 -8.33 8.40
CA TYR A 569 2.09 -8.29 9.41
C TYR A 569 3.29 -9.22 9.12
N GLY A 570 3.26 -10.00 8.03
CA GLY A 570 4.35 -10.88 7.63
C GLY A 570 4.65 -12.02 8.63
N VAL A 571 3.62 -12.56 9.30
CA VAL A 571 3.78 -13.44 10.49
C VAL A 571 4.44 -14.80 10.20
N ASP A 572 4.56 -15.22 8.93
CA ASP A 572 5.32 -16.44 8.56
C ASP A 572 6.85 -16.31 8.69
N ARG A 573 7.37 -15.09 8.83
CA ARG A 573 8.78 -14.89 9.16
C ARG A 573 8.92 -14.99 10.67
N ALA A 574 9.65 -16.01 11.13
CA ALA A 574 10.12 -16.13 12.50
C ALA A 574 10.52 -14.74 13.01
N PHE A 575 9.68 -14.16 13.88
CA PHE A 575 9.89 -12.84 14.44
C PHE A 575 11.17 -12.93 15.27
N ILE A 576 12.27 -12.46 14.68
CA ILE A 576 13.55 -12.28 15.35
C ILE A 576 13.27 -11.42 16.58
N THR A 577 13.61 -11.99 17.74
CA THR A 577 13.76 -11.37 19.06
C THR A 577 13.54 -9.87 19.10
N ALA A 578 12.54 -9.43 19.87
CA ALA A 578 12.24 -8.07 20.33
C ALA A 578 13.36 -7.02 20.16
N THR A 579 13.64 -6.57 18.92
CA THR A 579 14.44 -5.41 18.50
C THR A 579 14.33 -5.17 16.96
N GLY A 580 13.14 -4.88 16.41
CA GLY A 580 12.81 -4.27 15.07
C GLY A 580 13.41 -4.87 13.75
N PRO A 581 13.19 -4.30 12.52
CA PRO A 581 12.33 -3.17 12.10
C PRO A 581 11.68 -3.27 10.68
N PHE A 582 11.05 -2.17 10.21
CA PHE A 582 11.00 -1.76 8.79
C PHE A 582 12.35 -2.05 8.07
N PRO A 583 12.40 -2.20 6.72
CA PRO A 583 13.66 -2.46 6.03
C PRO A 583 14.72 -1.46 6.52
N PRO A 584 15.87 -1.94 7.04
CA PRO A 584 16.85 -1.06 7.66
C PRO A 584 17.24 0.00 6.65
N ALA A 585 17.03 1.27 6.99
CA ALA A 585 17.65 2.35 6.23
C ALA A 585 19.16 2.08 6.27
N THR A 586 19.77 1.86 5.11
CA THR A 586 21.23 1.79 4.97
C THR A 586 21.78 3.19 5.14
N TYR A 587 21.96 3.60 6.39
CA TYR A 587 22.77 4.77 6.72
C TYR A 587 24.20 4.34 7.04
N PRO A 588 25.20 5.22 6.84
CA PRO A 588 26.58 4.92 7.20
C PRO A 588 26.63 4.53 8.69
N SER A 589 27.07 3.32 9.02
CA SER A 589 27.20 2.92 10.44
C SER A 589 28.53 3.36 11.04
N THR A 590 29.54 3.57 10.20
CA THR A 590 30.88 3.97 10.64
C THR A 590 30.84 5.40 11.18
N GLY A 591 31.28 5.57 12.43
CA GLY A 591 31.35 6.86 13.11
C GLY A 591 30.00 7.38 13.63
N LEU A 592 28.91 6.64 13.49
CA LEU A 592 27.62 7.02 14.08
C LEU A 592 27.70 6.87 15.61
N MET A 593 27.58 7.98 16.34
CA MET A 593 27.55 7.94 17.81
C MET A 593 26.14 7.95 18.38
N LEU A 594 25.20 8.60 17.67
CA LEU A 594 23.84 8.79 18.14
C LEU A 594 22.85 8.77 16.97
N HIS A 595 21.76 8.03 17.16
CA HIS A 595 20.60 8.02 16.28
C HIS A 595 19.35 8.17 17.14
N VAL A 596 18.55 9.20 16.86
CA VAL A 596 17.25 9.43 17.49
C VAL A 596 16.19 9.26 16.41
N ASP A 597 15.24 8.36 16.66
CA ASP A 597 14.14 8.07 15.74
C ASP A 597 12.81 8.21 16.47
N ALA A 598 12.13 9.34 16.22
CA ALA A 598 10.87 9.66 16.88
C ALA A 598 9.76 8.66 16.54
N ALA A 599 9.91 7.86 15.47
CA ALA A 599 8.94 6.85 15.07
C ALA A 599 9.10 5.51 15.80
N ILE A 600 10.21 5.27 16.51
CA ILE A 600 10.51 3.99 17.16
C ILE A 600 10.45 4.11 18.69
N ASP A 601 10.92 5.21 19.28
CA ASP A 601 10.80 5.47 20.72
C ASP A 601 11.03 6.98 21.02
N SER A 602 10.38 7.48 22.07
CA SER A 602 10.68 8.80 22.67
C SER A 602 11.96 8.81 23.52
N SER A 603 12.57 7.64 23.76
CA SER A 603 13.85 7.52 24.46
C SER A 603 15.02 7.35 23.48
N ALA A 604 16.07 8.15 23.64
CA ALA A 604 17.29 8.04 22.84
C ALA A 604 18.19 6.95 23.44
N THR A 605 18.60 5.97 22.63
CA THR A 605 19.57 4.96 23.04
C THR A 605 20.97 5.42 22.65
N SER A 606 21.88 5.59 23.62
CA SER A 606 23.30 5.79 23.33
C SER A 606 23.87 4.50 22.71
N LEU A 607 24.56 4.61 21.57
CA LEU A 607 25.24 3.48 20.92
C LEU A 607 26.75 3.46 21.22
N ASP A 608 27.21 4.31 22.14
CA ASP A 608 28.61 4.40 22.55
C ASP A 608 29.06 3.13 23.29
N PRO A 609 30.02 2.35 22.73
CA PRO A 609 30.50 1.13 23.35
C PRO A 609 31.34 1.37 24.62
N THR A 610 31.70 2.62 24.95
CA THR A 610 32.58 2.94 26.08
C THR A 610 31.83 3.17 27.41
N GLY A 611 30.50 3.34 27.38
CA GLY A 611 29.68 3.49 28.58
C GLY A 611 29.81 4.84 29.30
N ASP A 612 30.43 5.84 28.67
CA ASP A 612 30.72 7.15 29.28
C ASP A 612 29.61 8.21 29.05
N VAL A 613 28.53 7.84 28.35
CA VAL A 613 27.34 8.68 28.12
C VAL A 613 26.30 8.43 29.23
N PRO A 614 25.79 9.46 29.94
CA PRO A 614 24.68 9.27 30.87
C PRO A 614 23.40 8.79 30.16
N ASP A 615 22.76 7.75 30.69
CA ASP A 615 21.53 7.10 30.16
C ASP A 615 20.26 7.99 30.14
N THR A 616 20.36 9.27 30.50
CA THR A 616 19.19 10.16 30.62
C THR A 616 19.35 11.44 29.79
N MET A 617 18.63 11.51 28.67
CA MET A 617 18.22 12.77 28.06
C MET A 617 17.02 13.33 28.83
N ASN A 618 17.18 14.48 29.49
CA ASN A 618 16.04 15.22 30.04
C ASN A 618 15.37 16.04 28.94
N ALA A 619 14.47 15.42 28.17
CA ALA A 619 13.45 16.17 27.44
C ALA A 619 12.45 16.71 28.48
N THR A 620 12.52 18.01 28.82
CA THR A 620 11.58 18.58 29.80
C THR A 620 10.25 18.84 29.09
N PHE A 621 9.37 17.84 29.12
CA PHE A 621 8.05 17.89 28.50
C PHE A 621 7.02 18.50 29.48
N ARG A 622 6.23 19.49 29.04
CA ARG A 622 4.99 19.91 29.72
C ARG A 622 3.84 19.98 28.71
N GLY A 623 3.07 18.88 28.61
CA GLY A 623 1.65 18.86 28.27
C GLY A 623 1.21 18.71 26.80
N HIS A 624 0.65 17.53 26.50
CA HIS A 624 -0.34 17.09 25.48
C HIS A 624 0.02 16.98 23.96
N GLY A 625 0.34 15.73 23.52
CA GLY A 625 0.14 15.00 22.23
C GLY A 625 0.49 15.63 20.86
N PRO A 626 0.64 14.87 19.73
CA PRO A 626 1.08 13.48 19.52
C PRO A 626 2.63 13.39 19.44
N GLN A 627 3.22 12.21 19.18
CA GLN A 627 4.68 11.93 19.21
C GLN A 627 5.47 12.62 18.09
N TYR A 628 5.53 13.95 18.16
CA TYR A 628 6.52 14.80 17.53
C TYR A 628 7.13 15.68 18.62
N TRP A 629 8.38 16.09 18.44
CA TRP A 629 9.04 17.02 19.36
C TRP A 629 8.47 18.44 19.14
N GLU A 630 7.27 18.72 19.65
CA GLU A 630 6.60 20.02 19.49
C GLU A 630 7.10 21.03 20.55
N SER A 631 7.71 22.13 20.12
CA SER A 631 8.25 23.20 20.98
C SER A 631 7.21 24.31 21.25
N ARG A 632 6.20 24.06 22.11
CA ARG A 632 5.18 25.10 22.41
C ARG A 632 5.63 26.23 23.37
N PRO A 633 4.97 27.43 23.33
CA PRO A 633 5.59 28.70 23.69
C PRO A 633 5.51 29.15 25.16
N SER A 634 4.81 28.45 26.06
CA SER A 634 4.55 29.01 27.39
C SER A 634 5.69 28.75 28.38
N ALA A 635 6.62 29.71 28.44
CA ALA A 635 7.59 29.96 29.51
C ALA A 635 8.54 28.78 29.87
N GLY A 636 9.53 28.54 29.00
CA GLY A 636 10.76 27.80 29.37
C GLY A 636 11.21 26.74 28.36
N SER A 637 11.88 27.19 27.30
CA SER A 637 12.69 26.41 26.34
C SER A 637 12.11 25.11 25.74
N GLY A 638 11.34 25.23 24.66
CA GLY A 638 11.18 24.16 23.68
C GLY A 638 12.45 24.02 22.83
N ILE A 639 13.53 23.55 23.45
CA ILE A 639 14.85 23.40 22.84
C ILE A 639 15.28 21.94 23.04
N ILE A 640 15.57 21.23 21.95
CA ILE A 640 16.34 19.98 22.05
C ILE A 640 17.79 20.39 22.28
N ARG A 641 18.18 20.50 23.56
CA ARG A 641 19.56 20.80 23.92
C ARG A 641 20.37 19.53 23.94
N TRP A 642 21.39 19.50 23.11
CA TRP A 642 22.47 18.56 23.30
C TRP A 642 23.65 19.28 23.98
N ASN A 643 23.80 19.00 25.27
CA ASN A 643 25.05 19.31 25.95
C ASN A 643 26.06 18.22 25.58
N ALA A 644 26.56 18.29 24.34
CA ALA A 644 27.81 17.64 24.01
C ALA A 644 28.87 18.29 24.89
N ASP A 645 29.23 17.64 25.99
CA ASP A 645 30.47 17.93 26.71
C ASP A 645 31.60 18.05 25.65
N ALA A 646 32.56 18.95 25.86
CA ALA A 646 33.63 19.26 24.90
C ALA A 646 34.45 18.04 24.46
N ARG A 647 34.26 16.89 25.14
CA ARG A 647 34.86 15.59 24.87
C ARG A 647 34.25 14.83 23.66
N TRP A 648 33.05 15.19 23.19
CA TRP A 648 32.31 14.43 22.16
C TRP A 648 32.40 15.02 20.74
N ALA A 649 32.77 16.30 20.63
CA ALA A 649 33.09 16.90 19.35
C ALA A 649 34.53 16.52 18.99
N GLY A 650 34.68 15.38 18.30
CA GLY A 650 35.90 15.10 17.56
C GLY A 650 36.29 16.32 16.71
N PRO A 651 37.57 16.44 16.31
CA PRO A 651 38.02 17.61 15.53
C PRO A 651 37.28 17.74 14.19
N SER A 652 36.54 16.72 13.76
CA SER A 652 35.60 16.72 12.65
C SER A 652 34.33 15.95 13.03
N TYR A 653 33.14 16.34 12.56
CA TYR A 653 31.87 15.66 12.87
C TYR A 653 30.79 15.94 11.81
N THR A 654 29.70 15.18 11.82
CA THR A 654 28.49 15.42 11.01
C THR A 654 27.26 15.34 11.89
N VAL A 655 26.31 16.24 11.70
CA VAL A 655 24.99 16.17 12.32
C VAL A 655 23.94 16.27 11.23
N ALA A 656 22.96 15.37 11.24
CA ALA A 656 21.90 15.36 10.24
C ALA A 656 20.52 15.16 10.87
N GLY A 657 19.45 15.50 10.17
CA GLY A 657 18.09 15.24 10.64
C GLY A 657 17.00 15.63 9.65
N TRP A 658 15.79 15.15 9.91
CA TRP A 658 14.56 15.53 9.20
C TRP A 658 13.75 16.52 10.02
N PHE A 659 13.41 17.65 9.40
CA PHE A 659 12.84 18.81 10.05
C PHE A 659 11.62 19.30 9.27
N TYR A 660 10.46 19.39 9.92
CA TYR A 660 9.23 19.93 9.36
C TYR A 660 9.00 21.35 9.86
N LYS A 661 8.81 22.31 8.95
CA LYS A 661 8.65 23.74 9.28
C LYS A 661 7.17 24.15 9.24
N ARG A 662 6.62 24.66 10.36
CA ARG A 662 5.20 25.07 10.46
C ARG A 662 4.96 26.55 10.22
N SER A 663 5.89 27.41 10.60
CA SER A 663 5.75 28.86 10.44
C SER A 663 6.90 29.47 9.65
N ASP A 664 6.69 30.66 9.11
CA ASP A 664 7.70 31.49 8.45
C ASP A 664 8.57 32.26 9.43
N GLY A 665 8.47 32.02 10.75
CA GLY A 665 9.31 32.68 11.74
C GLY A 665 10.81 32.45 11.51
N ARG A 666 11.63 33.30 12.14
CA ARG A 666 13.08 33.02 12.26
C ARG A 666 13.27 31.80 13.16
N MET A 667 13.76 30.72 12.57
CA MET A 667 13.94 29.47 13.27
C MET A 667 15.40 29.06 13.29
N GLY A 668 15.98 29.03 14.49
CA GLY A 668 17.29 28.43 14.70
C GLY A 668 17.19 26.93 14.52
N MET A 669 17.75 26.43 13.42
CA MET A 669 17.91 25.00 13.24
C MET A 669 19.18 24.52 13.93
N TRP A 670 20.24 25.32 13.92
CA TRP A 670 21.49 24.93 14.58
C TRP A 670 22.05 26.11 15.36
N SER A 671 22.45 25.90 16.62
CA SER A 671 23.23 26.90 17.34
C SER A 671 24.43 26.28 18.04
N GLN A 672 25.61 26.82 17.75
CA GLN A 672 26.83 26.51 18.47
C GLN A 672 27.15 27.67 19.42
N PHE A 673 27.21 27.36 20.71
CA PHE A 673 27.52 28.35 21.74
C PHE A 673 28.97 28.18 22.21
N THR A 674 29.78 29.23 22.06
CA THR A 674 31.02 29.36 22.82
C THR A 674 30.76 30.15 24.10
N PRO A 675 31.37 29.78 25.24
CA PRO A 675 31.31 30.57 26.48
C PRO A 675 31.95 31.97 26.34
N THR A 676 32.74 32.21 25.29
CA THR A 676 33.29 33.53 24.98
C THR A 676 32.23 34.41 24.29
N PRO A 677 31.90 35.59 24.82
CA PRO A 677 30.96 36.52 24.18
C PRO A 677 31.46 36.93 22.79
N GLY A 678 30.73 36.60 21.72
CA GLY A 678 30.98 37.12 20.36
C GLY A 678 31.19 36.08 19.23
N GLN A 679 31.26 34.78 19.54
CA GLN A 679 31.41 33.71 18.54
C GLN A 679 30.23 32.73 18.59
N LYS A 680 29.09 33.18 18.09
CA LYS A 680 27.90 32.32 17.94
C LYS A 680 27.78 31.94 16.47
N PHE A 681 27.72 30.65 16.19
CA PHE A 681 27.24 30.17 14.90
C PHE A 681 25.77 29.83 15.09
N ASN A 682 24.89 30.58 14.42
CA ASN A 682 23.47 30.25 14.36
C ASN A 682 23.12 30.06 12.90
N TRP A 683 22.64 28.87 12.56
CA TRP A 683 22.04 28.63 11.26
C TRP A 683 20.53 28.73 11.41
N MET A 684 19.97 29.75 10.76
CA MET A 684 18.55 30.06 10.85
C MET A 684 17.91 30.07 9.47
N ALA A 685 16.70 29.54 9.40
CA ALA A 685 15.76 29.84 8.33
C ALA A 685 14.98 31.09 8.72
N ASP A 686 14.89 32.08 7.83
CA ASP A 686 14.17 33.33 8.09
C ASP A 686 12.80 33.40 7.37
N PRO A 687 11.99 34.45 7.59
CA PRO A 687 10.72 34.65 6.90
C PRO A 687 10.82 34.90 5.39
N ASN A 688 11.96 35.40 4.92
CA ASN A 688 12.20 35.60 3.50
C ASN A 688 12.55 34.28 2.79
N ARG A 689 12.53 33.15 3.51
CA ARG A 689 12.97 31.82 3.05
C ARG A 689 14.48 31.79 2.76
N GLU A 690 15.22 32.74 3.31
CA GLU A 690 16.67 32.86 3.20
C GLU A 690 17.35 32.26 4.44
N TYR A 691 18.64 31.97 4.28
CA TYR A 691 19.49 31.51 5.36
C TYR A 691 20.30 32.66 5.93
N HIS A 692 20.22 32.86 7.24
CA HIS A 692 21.12 33.79 7.92
C HIS A 692 22.07 33.04 8.84
N ASN A 693 23.36 33.30 8.64
CA ASN A 693 24.39 32.98 9.61
C ASN A 693 24.67 34.23 10.45
N ASN A 694 24.21 34.24 11.70
CA ASN A 694 24.38 35.41 12.56
C ASN A 694 25.72 35.37 13.30
N MET A 695 26.82 35.54 12.55
CA MET A 695 28.15 35.68 13.13
C MET A 695 28.44 37.13 13.50
N ALA A 696 28.40 37.43 14.80
CA ALA A 696 28.63 38.78 15.32
C ALA A 696 30.02 39.39 15.00
N SER A 697 30.98 38.61 14.51
CA SER A 697 32.38 39.04 14.29
C SER A 697 32.88 39.00 12.85
N ALA A 698 32.06 38.56 11.87
CA ALA A 698 32.43 38.54 10.45
C ALA A 698 31.37 39.27 9.60
N PRO A 699 31.39 40.62 9.58
CA PRO A 699 30.47 41.40 8.75
C PRO A 699 30.76 41.13 7.27
N GLY A 700 29.86 40.41 6.59
CA GLY A 700 29.91 40.30 5.12
C GLY A 700 29.50 38.97 4.48
N VAL A 701 29.20 37.91 5.24
CA VAL A 701 28.75 36.62 4.67
C VAL A 701 27.27 36.39 5.00
N ASN A 702 26.41 37.32 4.58
CA ASN A 702 24.98 37.03 4.45
C ASN A 702 24.81 36.25 3.15
N TYR A 703 24.26 35.04 3.25
CA TYR A 703 23.98 34.23 2.09
C TYR A 703 22.49 34.34 1.75
N ASP A 704 22.14 35.22 0.82
CA ASP A 704 20.80 35.34 0.23
C ASP A 704 20.62 34.29 -0.87
N GLY A 705 21.04 33.05 -0.62
CA GLY A 705 20.80 31.99 -1.58
C GLY A 705 19.37 31.53 -1.43
N GLY A 706 18.52 31.87 -2.41
CA GLY A 706 17.29 31.20 -2.87
C GLY A 706 16.25 30.70 -1.83
N PRO A 707 14.97 30.57 -2.21
CA PRO A 707 13.96 29.99 -1.34
C PRO A 707 14.12 28.46 -1.27
N TRP A 708 15.07 27.96 -0.48
CA TRP A 708 15.33 26.52 -0.32
C TRP A 708 14.30 25.81 0.57
N TYR A 709 13.43 26.55 1.25
CA TYR A 709 12.36 25.99 2.08
C TYR A 709 10.98 26.27 1.53
N THR A 710 10.19 25.21 1.53
CA THR A 710 8.73 25.27 1.46
C THR A 710 8.17 25.17 2.87
N LEU A 711 7.27 26.07 3.24
CA LEU A 711 6.48 25.92 4.47
C LEU A 711 5.66 24.64 4.38
N ASN A 712 5.42 23.99 5.53
CA ASN A 712 4.63 22.76 5.62
C ASN A 712 5.21 21.60 4.81
N ALA A 713 6.54 21.54 4.71
CA ALA A 713 7.26 20.44 4.09
C ALA A 713 8.35 19.91 5.03
N TRP A 714 8.65 18.62 4.88
CA TRP A 714 9.80 17.98 5.52
C TRP A 714 11.05 18.27 4.71
N HIS A 715 12.11 18.67 5.41
CA HIS A 715 13.43 18.89 4.82
C HIS A 715 14.49 18.12 5.59
N PHE A 716 15.41 17.51 4.84
CA PHE A 716 16.59 16.87 5.40
C PHE A 716 17.73 17.88 5.48
N HIS A 717 18.32 18.03 6.66
CA HIS A 717 19.48 18.88 6.87
C HIS A 717 20.67 18.06 7.33
N ALA A 718 21.85 18.38 6.79
CA ALA A 718 23.10 17.87 7.31
C ALA A 718 24.14 19.00 7.41
N LEU A 719 24.85 19.03 8.54
CA LEU A 719 25.96 19.91 8.83
C LEU A 719 27.21 19.06 9.04
N THR A 720 28.26 19.29 8.25
CA THR A 720 29.56 18.67 8.43
C THR A 720 30.57 19.73 8.88
N TYR A 721 31.40 19.39 9.87
CA TYR A 721 32.50 20.22 10.33
C TYR A 721 33.80 19.43 10.18
N GLN A 722 34.80 20.03 9.54
CA GLN A 722 36.12 19.44 9.36
C GLN A 722 37.18 20.23 10.14
N SER A 723 38.11 19.49 10.74
CA SER A 723 39.28 20.03 11.42
C SER A 723 40.05 20.98 10.50
N GLY A 724 40.28 22.21 10.95
CA GLY A 724 40.76 23.30 10.08
C GLY A 724 39.69 24.36 9.79
N GLY A 725 38.49 24.19 10.37
CA GLY A 725 37.46 25.22 10.38
C GLY A 725 36.65 25.27 9.10
N GLN A 726 36.47 24.15 8.40
CA GLN A 726 35.52 24.09 7.29
C GLN A 726 34.19 23.58 7.82
N LEU A 727 33.16 24.39 7.66
CA LEU A 727 31.78 23.97 7.87
C LEU A 727 31.14 23.78 6.50
N LYS A 728 30.36 22.72 6.31
CA LYS A 728 29.55 22.49 5.12
C LYS A 728 28.13 22.12 5.54
N ILE A 729 27.19 22.56 4.71
CA ILE A 729 25.75 22.46 4.89
C ILE A 729 25.18 21.78 3.66
N SER A 730 24.34 20.76 3.86
CA SER A 730 23.60 20.08 2.80
C SER A 730 22.12 20.06 3.16
N VAL A 731 21.26 20.22 2.15
CA VAL A 731 19.80 20.26 2.30
C VAL A 731 19.21 19.32 1.25
N ASP A 732 18.30 18.42 1.67
CA ASP A 732 17.57 17.50 0.79
C ASP A 732 18.49 16.69 -0.16
N GLY A 733 19.61 16.20 0.38
CA GLY A 733 20.61 15.45 -0.38
C GLY A 733 21.44 16.30 -1.35
N ASN A 734 21.17 17.60 -1.48
CA ASN A 734 21.96 18.49 -2.32
C ASN A 734 23.26 18.88 -1.61
N ALA A 735 24.30 18.09 -1.85
CA ALA A 735 25.65 18.35 -1.34
C ALA A 735 26.33 19.58 -1.99
N ASN A 736 25.74 20.20 -3.02
CA ASN A 736 26.25 21.39 -3.70
C ASN A 736 25.73 22.72 -3.12
N ALA A 737 24.81 22.70 -2.13
CA ALA A 737 24.29 23.90 -1.46
C ALA A 737 25.29 24.56 -0.47
N VAL A 738 26.58 24.49 -0.80
CA VAL A 738 27.69 24.64 0.14
C VAL A 738 27.97 26.10 0.52
N VAL A 739 27.88 26.40 1.82
CA VAL A 739 28.64 27.51 2.43
C VAL A 739 29.91 26.91 3.04
N VAL A 740 31.07 26.97 2.36
CA VAL A 740 32.37 26.72 3.01
C VAL A 740 32.81 28.01 3.68
N ALA A 741 32.36 28.24 4.91
CA ALA A 741 33.01 29.23 5.73
C ALA A 741 34.35 28.63 6.21
N SER A 742 35.47 29.22 5.76
CA SER A 742 36.81 28.85 6.27
C SER A 742 37.09 29.67 7.54
N TYR A 743 37.07 29.02 8.70
CA TYR A 743 37.33 29.64 10.00
C TYR A 743 38.82 29.61 10.34
N SER A 744 39.50 30.77 10.28
CA SER A 744 40.95 30.85 10.51
C SER A 744 41.37 30.83 12.00
N THR A 745 40.45 30.89 12.96
CA THR A 745 40.81 30.94 14.41
C THR A 745 39.74 30.33 15.33
N ALA A 746 39.29 29.11 15.04
CA ALA A 746 38.52 28.34 16.01
C ALA A 746 39.50 27.63 16.96
N ASN A 747 39.67 28.15 18.17
CA ASN A 747 40.31 27.40 19.26
C ASN A 747 39.40 26.20 19.55
N SER A 748 39.75 25.03 19.03
CA SER A 748 38.96 23.79 19.10
C SER A 748 38.81 23.22 20.52
N THR A 749 39.23 23.94 21.55
CA THR A 749 39.35 23.45 22.93
C THR A 749 38.28 23.99 23.89
N SER A 750 37.35 24.84 23.45
CA SER A 750 36.37 25.48 24.36
C SER A 750 34.91 25.42 23.92
N TYR A 751 34.55 24.55 22.97
CA TYR A 751 33.15 24.34 22.59
C TYR A 751 32.49 23.38 23.59
N THR A 752 31.55 23.88 24.39
CA THR A 752 30.94 23.12 25.50
C THR A 752 29.54 22.60 25.21
N SER A 753 28.96 22.91 24.05
CA SER A 753 27.60 22.50 23.68
C SER A 753 27.30 22.72 22.20
N VAL A 754 26.72 21.72 21.52
CA VAL A 754 26.15 21.82 20.17
C VAL A 754 24.64 21.70 20.31
N ALA A 755 23.87 22.77 20.10
CA ALA A 755 22.41 22.67 20.12
C ALA A 755 21.88 22.29 18.73
N LEU A 756 21.12 21.20 18.70
CA LEU A 756 20.52 20.62 17.50
C LEU A 756 19.28 21.37 17.01
N LEU A 757 18.57 22.11 17.88
CA LEU A 757 17.38 22.90 17.53
C LEU A 757 17.13 24.05 18.49
N GLY A 758 16.85 25.23 17.95
CA GLY A 758 16.60 26.46 18.70
C GLY A 758 17.89 27.12 19.19
N ARG A 759 17.80 28.41 19.49
CA ARG A 759 18.93 29.16 20.04
C ARG A 759 19.11 28.86 21.53
N ASN A 760 20.36 28.63 21.95
CA ASN A 760 20.70 28.33 23.36
C ASN A 760 20.71 29.57 24.29
N ASP A 761 20.33 30.76 23.82
CA ASP A 761 20.18 31.94 24.67
C ASP A 761 18.71 32.36 24.77
N ASP A 762 18.40 33.22 25.75
CA ASP A 762 17.03 33.65 26.07
C ASP A 762 16.37 34.52 24.98
N TYR A 763 16.92 34.56 23.77
CA TYR A 763 16.39 35.31 22.65
C TYR A 763 15.15 34.60 22.07
N ALA A 764 13.99 34.92 22.64
CA ALA A 764 12.71 34.28 22.33
C ALA A 764 12.27 34.35 20.86
N ALA A 765 12.89 35.20 20.05
CA ALA A 765 12.55 35.43 18.64
C ALA A 765 13.14 34.38 17.67
N GLU A 766 14.01 33.47 18.12
CA GLU A 766 14.73 32.51 17.26
C GLU A 766 14.52 31.06 17.71
N ARG A 767 13.27 30.70 18.00
CA ARG A 767 12.86 29.34 18.39
C ARG A 767 12.54 28.52 17.14
N TYR A 768 12.88 27.23 17.16
CA TYR A 768 12.35 26.30 16.15
C TYR A 768 10.87 26.06 16.43
N ASP A 769 10.05 26.11 15.39
CA ASP A 769 8.59 25.95 15.37
C ASP A 769 8.23 24.96 14.25
N GLY A 770 8.27 23.69 14.62
CA GLY A 770 8.27 22.59 13.68
C GLY A 770 8.38 21.23 14.35
N ASP A 771 8.39 20.18 13.55
CA ASP A 771 8.56 18.79 13.99
C ASP A 771 9.92 18.22 13.57
N VAL A 772 10.34 17.15 14.24
CA VAL A 772 11.60 16.44 13.97
C VAL A 772 11.29 14.96 13.88
N ALA A 773 11.63 14.32 12.76
CA ALA A 773 11.37 12.90 12.58
C ALA A 773 12.56 12.05 13.04
N GLN A 774 13.77 12.40 12.61
CA GLN A 774 15.01 11.69 12.94
C GLN A 774 16.18 12.67 13.06
N ALA A 775 17.16 12.30 13.88
CA ALA A 775 18.44 13.00 13.97
C ALA A 775 19.60 12.01 14.13
N TRP A 776 20.73 12.34 13.50
CA TRP A 776 21.97 11.56 13.53
C TRP A 776 23.15 12.44 13.94
N TYR A 777 24.08 11.86 14.71
CA TYR A 777 25.38 12.45 14.97
C TYR A 777 26.50 11.47 14.65
N TYR A 778 27.47 11.95 13.88
CA TYR A 778 28.68 11.23 13.48
C TYR A 778 29.93 11.92 14.02
N ASP A 779 30.88 11.17 14.55
CA ASP A 779 32.20 11.65 15.00
C ASP A 779 33.20 11.87 13.85
N ARG A 780 32.70 11.91 12.62
CA ARG A 780 33.46 12.16 11.39
C ARG A 780 32.66 12.98 10.40
N VAL A 781 33.33 13.47 9.37
CA VAL A 781 32.68 14.08 8.20
C VAL A 781 32.14 12.95 7.31
N LEU A 782 30.85 12.99 7.02
CA LEU A 782 30.26 12.18 5.95
C LEU A 782 30.65 12.76 4.60
N THR A 783 30.92 11.88 3.64
CA THR A 783 31.12 12.25 2.24
C THR A 783 29.81 12.71 1.60
N ASP A 784 29.90 13.41 0.47
CA ASP A 784 28.71 13.87 -0.27
C ASP A 784 27.81 12.71 -0.69
N GLN A 785 28.40 11.58 -1.11
CA GLN A 785 27.64 10.38 -1.44
C GLN A 785 26.95 9.79 -0.21
N GLU A 786 27.64 9.70 0.93
CA GLU A 786 27.04 9.21 2.18
C GLU A 786 25.87 10.08 2.67
N LEU A 787 25.93 11.39 2.42
CA LEU A 787 24.81 12.30 2.72
C LEU A 787 23.63 12.11 1.77
N ILE A 788 23.90 11.86 0.47
CA ILE A 788 22.88 11.52 -0.53
C ILE A 788 22.23 10.19 -0.16
N ASP A 789 23.02 9.17 0.19
CA ASP A 789 22.54 7.85 0.55
C ASP A 789 21.71 7.91 1.84
N LEU A 790 22.18 8.67 2.85
CA LEU A 790 21.42 8.93 4.08
C LEU A 790 20.09 9.64 3.79
N TYR A 791 20.08 10.63 2.89
CA TYR A 791 18.85 11.30 2.46
C TYR A 791 17.90 10.34 1.74
N GLN A 792 18.34 9.64 0.70
CA GLN A 792 17.47 8.79 -0.12
C GLN A 792 16.90 7.62 0.67
N SER A 793 17.73 6.95 1.48
CA SER A 793 17.30 5.83 2.32
C SER A 793 16.24 6.23 3.35
N THR A 794 16.30 7.47 3.86
CA THR A 794 15.35 7.96 4.86
C THR A 794 14.16 8.69 4.23
N LYS A 795 14.30 9.28 3.04
CA LYS A 795 13.22 9.91 2.26
C LYS A 795 12.13 8.89 1.92
N ALA A 796 12.53 7.72 1.43
CA ALA A 796 11.62 6.62 1.08
C ALA A 796 10.79 6.18 2.30
N ARG A 797 11.41 6.14 3.48
CA ARG A 797 10.76 5.76 4.74
C ARG A 797 9.64 6.72 5.15
N TYR A 798 9.79 8.01 4.86
CA TYR A 798 8.83 9.05 5.27
C TYR A 798 7.85 9.48 4.17
N GLY A 799 7.93 8.89 2.98
CA GLY A 799 6.99 9.16 1.89
C GLY A 799 6.94 10.64 1.47
N VAL A 800 8.07 11.35 1.57
CA VAL A 800 8.16 12.82 1.49
C VAL A 800 7.86 13.39 0.09
N ASP A 801 7.65 12.55 -0.92
CA ASP A 801 7.05 12.99 -2.21
C ASP A 801 5.54 13.25 -2.12
N ARG A 802 4.90 12.93 -0.98
CA ARG A 802 3.52 13.31 -0.69
C ARG A 802 3.49 14.73 -0.12
N VAL A 803 2.92 15.67 -0.86
CA VAL A 803 2.49 16.97 -0.31
C VAL A 803 1.60 16.68 0.89
N TYR A 804 2.08 17.02 2.09
CA TYR A 804 1.29 16.88 3.31
C TYR A 804 0.15 17.90 3.22
N SER A 805 -1.04 17.46 2.83
CA SER A 805 -2.23 18.31 2.90
C SER A 805 -2.56 18.47 4.39
N PRO A 806 -2.44 19.67 4.99
CA PRO A 806 -2.96 19.86 6.34
C PRO A 806 -4.45 19.50 6.32
N ALA A 807 -4.90 18.72 7.30
CA ALA A 807 -6.32 18.55 7.53
C ALA A 807 -6.95 19.95 7.60
N ALA A 808 -8.00 20.17 6.80
CA ALA A 808 -8.75 21.42 6.83
C ALA A 808 -9.25 21.67 8.27
N PRO A 809 -9.29 22.94 8.72
CA PRO A 809 -9.70 23.29 10.09
C PRO A 809 -11.10 22.83 10.46
#